data_AF-A0A1D3JYT4-F1
#
_entry.id   AF-A0A1D3JYT4-F1
#
_cell.length_a   1.000
_cell.length_b   1.000
_cell.length_c   1.000
_cell.angle_alpha   90.00
_cell.angle_beta   90.00
_cell.angle_gamma   90.00
#
_symmetry.space_group_name_H-M   'P 1'
#
loop_
_entity.id
_entity.type
_entity.pdbx_description
1 polymer ?
#
loop_
_entity_poly.entity_id
_entity_poly.type
_entity_poly.pdbx_seq_one_letter_code
_entity_poly.pdbx_strand_id
1 'polypeptide(L)'
;MAVHAQVQNNSNDPVIQSAIYDGSNVRVIWTPSSDTGVTGYIIQLAWLGGGTPVVAYQSPVFQGRNTGIGNLPLNQPLNTDVTYQVVVQAQWGTSSGQNSAPVILPTVRPTLDEALYDGLGLRVTWQPSSQAAAGYEIVVVSQSIGTTYNIPVSGAQTGFAVVDNDKLGGGLGDNSEWQVYVTAVGENNASARSNAASFPPTSMVRPVLGKTNLYRDGNCIVARWTGSDAGAIVGYRLRASNLASATGYSVDVPGGNASSATLALPAALADSLNFQLSVTALTASGAGLVSPLTAIVSTRPVLTAVDYNGSALKLDWVMPYNPAVTGYTLQAVSLSSGQSFAATVSDASATSGSITLNTALDSAQAWVAQIIALGTDGGVGAEGQLLPIITGSASFTSLVVSADGGSIDVTWQAPTSLTSPALTTVSLLLNGAAISSLGVNGNTARLALPVNVDGATLSVGLAPATGVVRNTSTTALGVPLTIPQISTWDTDAVSGSGTLSWAVLSGAPGYRLSLPGGQHLDLSGTSTTLTPAQLASGGNPARVTLRSAGVVNGCTLVGPASAPFALATTPVQDVAVDYDGATLSARWSAVSEGQSYRISVLKTVTGTTSVDQAFTSSAGVLEQSWAYTPSNAEASLSVVVQANQPVLGTPNIGPSNQASALYRSAFIPSAQAASTSFPHLIPAQTLSTALSGNAPAAALTLYLPQIGKTGSLSGLPISNGPFTLAAAPGATYPYSLAIASSGTDSPWTFDSSPLRSGLLKAYVAFLQALESAGAAAWGIIAVQDALARVMPQTFEESLYYGFGLAFPSPDTGATLGSVDLRPGMILRVAASPFQTISSTASDLKWSNGYVAGPTVDYPVGQFVDSSGSISTGWDSFIGQLVSGGALSVNPPPSHDSTQQMGGVADAADLYFPAFIAPFYRLFSPSALASASDPAITTTTNNFTLAAAASFTALNSASNVPGGTVPVAFFRGRAVPKACLRVTLDGTPLVVPVGTTVANLLALAGRMPVPAALPVHGVRVLRGLGAAVLDPTAALGTGAWPLRLDWSGLGNYAPGWTPLAVPLLPGDAVITTQP
;
A
#
# COMPACT_ATOMS: atom_id res chain seq x y z
N MET A 1 -7.11 99.46 -99.66
CA MET A 1 -8.52 99.70 -99.99
C MET A 1 -9.34 98.60 -99.36
N ALA A 2 -10.24 98.96 -98.45
CA ALA A 2 -11.10 98.03 -97.74
C ALA A 2 -12.25 97.56 -98.64
N VAL A 3 -12.58 96.27 -98.59
CA VAL A 3 -13.93 95.76 -98.85
C VAL A 3 -14.17 94.60 -97.86
N HIS A 4 -15.06 94.84 -96.90
CA HIS A 4 -15.80 93.79 -96.20
C HIS A 4 -16.77 93.15 -97.20
N ALA A 5 -16.84 91.82 -97.23
CA ALA A 5 -18.01 91.10 -97.73
C ALA A 5 -18.40 90.01 -96.72
N GLN A 6 -19.53 90.22 -96.05
CA GLN A 6 -20.30 89.14 -95.43
C GLN A 6 -20.73 88.16 -96.53
N VAL A 7 -20.46 86.87 -96.35
CA VAL A 7 -21.00 85.82 -97.24
C VAL A 7 -22.41 85.50 -96.75
N GLN A 8 -23.42 85.88 -97.54
CA GLN A 8 -24.80 85.39 -97.40
C GLN A 8 -24.83 83.91 -97.81
N ASN A 9 -25.34 83.03 -96.95
CA ASN A 9 -25.72 81.66 -97.32
C ASN A 9 -26.76 81.73 -98.44
N ASN A 10 -26.42 81.28 -99.65
CA ASN A 10 -27.38 81.20 -100.74
C ASN A 10 -28.17 79.89 -100.60
N SER A 11 -29.44 79.87 -101.01
CA SER A 11 -30.31 78.68 -100.96
C SER A 11 -29.82 77.49 -101.81
N ASN A 12 -28.71 77.67 -102.53
CA ASN A 12 -28.15 76.71 -103.46
C ASN A 12 -26.86 76.04 -102.94
N ASP A 13 -26.36 76.40 -101.75
CA ASP A 13 -25.13 75.83 -101.20
C ASP A 13 -25.38 74.42 -100.61
N PRO A 14 -24.41 73.49 -100.67
CA PRO A 14 -24.53 72.22 -99.95
C PRO A 14 -24.53 72.47 -98.43
N VAL A 15 -25.32 71.70 -97.67
CA VAL A 15 -25.48 71.89 -96.21
C VAL A 15 -25.04 70.64 -95.47
N ILE A 16 -24.02 70.74 -94.62
CA ILE A 16 -23.56 69.63 -93.78
C ILE A 16 -24.64 69.32 -92.74
N GLN A 17 -25.07 68.05 -92.70
CA GLN A 17 -26.05 67.52 -91.76
C GLN A 17 -25.38 66.86 -90.55
N SER A 18 -24.26 66.18 -90.79
CA SER A 18 -23.43 65.60 -89.72
C SER A 18 -21.99 65.40 -90.20
N ALA A 19 -21.02 65.55 -89.31
CA ALA A 19 -19.63 65.17 -89.55
C ALA A 19 -19.11 64.37 -88.36
N ILE A 20 -18.62 63.15 -88.60
CA ILE A 20 -18.22 62.22 -87.54
C ILE A 20 -16.75 61.87 -87.72
N TYR A 21 -15.94 62.21 -86.71
CA TYR A 21 -14.55 61.79 -86.61
C TYR A 21 -14.41 60.54 -85.74
N ASP A 22 -13.87 59.44 -86.27
CA ASP A 22 -13.71 58.17 -85.53
C ASP A 22 -12.26 57.85 -85.13
N GLY A 23 -11.34 58.79 -85.36
CA GLY A 23 -9.91 58.61 -85.14
C GLY A 23 -9.11 58.45 -86.43
N SER A 24 -9.66 57.77 -87.44
CA SER A 24 -8.99 57.44 -88.69
C SER A 24 -9.72 57.94 -89.94
N ASN A 25 -10.97 58.35 -89.82
CA ASN A 25 -11.79 58.90 -90.90
C ASN A 25 -12.64 60.07 -90.39
N VAL A 26 -12.96 60.99 -91.31
CA VAL A 26 -14.06 61.95 -91.13
C VAL A 26 -15.18 61.59 -92.10
N ARG A 27 -16.28 61.08 -91.57
CA ARG A 27 -17.49 60.78 -92.34
C ARG A 27 -18.41 61.98 -92.32
N VAL A 28 -18.73 62.54 -93.47
CA VAL A 28 -19.60 63.71 -93.59
C VAL A 28 -20.86 63.32 -94.36
N ILE A 29 -22.01 63.73 -93.84
CA ILE A 29 -23.32 63.65 -94.48
C ILE A 29 -23.77 65.07 -94.74
N TRP A 30 -24.23 65.36 -95.94
CA TRP A 30 -24.71 66.67 -96.35
C TRP A 30 -25.95 66.56 -97.23
N THR A 31 -26.76 67.61 -97.22
CA THR A 31 -27.78 67.82 -98.23
C THR A 31 -27.10 68.36 -99.50
N PRO A 32 -27.25 67.70 -100.66
CA PRO A 32 -26.65 68.16 -101.91
C PRO A 32 -27.12 69.57 -102.30
N SER A 33 -26.29 70.30 -103.04
CA SER A 33 -26.63 71.60 -103.63
C SER A 33 -27.83 71.48 -104.56
N SER A 34 -28.74 72.45 -104.52
CA SER A 34 -29.88 72.52 -105.43
C SER A 34 -29.49 73.02 -106.84
N ASP A 35 -28.26 73.51 -107.02
CA ASP A 35 -27.73 73.98 -108.31
C ASP A 35 -27.61 72.83 -109.32
N THR A 36 -28.16 73.03 -110.52
CA THR A 36 -28.15 72.04 -111.61
C THR A 36 -26.79 71.87 -112.27
N GLY A 37 -25.87 72.83 -112.12
CA GLY A 37 -24.53 72.76 -112.69
C GLY A 37 -23.56 71.84 -111.94
N VAL A 38 -23.91 71.41 -110.73
CA VAL A 38 -23.02 70.63 -109.85
C VAL A 38 -22.86 69.20 -110.35
N THR A 39 -21.61 68.76 -110.54
CA THR A 39 -21.25 67.43 -111.04
C THR A 39 -20.73 66.51 -109.93
N GLY A 40 -20.33 67.04 -108.78
CA GLY A 40 -19.85 66.26 -107.63
C GLY A 40 -19.46 67.14 -106.42
N TYR A 41 -18.90 66.53 -105.39
CA TYR A 41 -18.53 67.21 -104.13
C TYR A 41 -17.16 66.79 -103.63
N ILE A 42 -16.51 67.68 -102.88
CA ILE A 42 -15.24 67.43 -102.18
C ILE A 42 -15.43 67.78 -100.71
N ILE A 43 -14.92 66.94 -99.81
CA ILE A 43 -14.80 67.28 -98.39
C ILE A 43 -13.43 67.92 -98.18
N GLN A 44 -13.41 69.14 -97.67
CA GLN A 44 -12.22 69.86 -97.24
C GLN A 44 -12.21 69.97 -95.72
N LEU A 45 -11.09 69.59 -95.11
CA LEU A 45 -10.86 69.76 -93.68
C LEU A 45 -9.71 70.75 -93.49
N ALA A 46 -10.02 71.90 -92.89
CA ALA A 46 -9.07 72.98 -92.67
C ALA A 46 -8.88 73.21 -91.17
N TRP A 47 -7.68 73.59 -90.74
CA TRP A 47 -7.42 74.01 -89.36
C TRP A 47 -7.33 75.54 -89.26
N LEU A 48 -7.75 76.10 -88.12
CA LEU A 48 -7.81 77.53 -87.85
C LEU A 48 -6.61 77.94 -86.97
N GLY A 49 -5.55 78.47 -87.58
CA GLY A 49 -4.38 79.02 -86.88
C GLY A 49 -4.16 80.48 -87.23
N GLY A 50 -4.35 81.40 -86.27
CA GLY A 50 -4.14 82.84 -86.48
C GLY A 50 -5.25 83.57 -87.25
N GLY A 51 -6.45 82.98 -87.35
CA GLY A 51 -7.65 83.61 -87.91
C GLY A 51 -7.97 83.32 -89.38
N THR A 52 -7.09 82.62 -90.10
CA THR A 52 -7.32 82.20 -91.50
C THR A 52 -7.33 80.67 -91.63
N PRO A 53 -8.34 80.05 -92.29
CA PRO A 53 -8.39 78.60 -92.48
C PRO A 53 -7.32 78.10 -93.44
N VAL A 54 -6.58 77.04 -93.07
CA VAL A 54 -5.61 76.35 -93.93
C VAL A 54 -6.08 74.91 -94.17
N VAL A 55 -6.35 74.55 -95.43
CA VAL A 55 -6.79 73.20 -95.80
C VAL A 55 -5.68 72.19 -95.47
N ALA A 56 -5.95 71.28 -94.54
CA ALA A 56 -5.04 70.22 -94.11
C ALA A 56 -5.29 68.92 -94.89
N TYR A 57 -6.56 68.61 -95.15
CA TYR A 57 -6.96 67.39 -95.85
C TYR A 57 -8.06 67.68 -96.84
N GLN A 58 -8.05 66.96 -97.95
CA GLN A 58 -9.06 67.07 -99.00
C GLN A 58 -9.38 65.68 -99.56
N SER A 59 -10.66 65.37 -99.74
CA SER A 59 -11.06 64.13 -100.39
C SER A 59 -10.86 64.18 -101.90
N PRO A 60 -10.81 63.04 -102.59
CA PRO A 60 -11.16 62.98 -104.02
C PRO A 60 -12.58 63.50 -104.26
N VAL A 61 -12.90 63.83 -105.51
CA VAL A 61 -14.26 64.24 -105.91
C VAL A 61 -15.22 63.05 -105.81
N PHE A 62 -16.22 63.17 -104.94
CA PHE A 62 -17.38 62.29 -104.93
C PHE A 62 -18.28 62.66 -106.11
N GLN A 63 -18.26 61.85 -107.16
CA GLN A 63 -19.03 62.09 -108.38
C GLN A 63 -20.53 61.96 -108.13
N GLY A 64 -21.33 62.75 -108.83
CA GLY A 64 -22.80 62.71 -108.79
C GLY A 64 -23.41 63.89 -108.05
N ARG A 65 -24.34 64.58 -108.74
CA ARG A 65 -25.04 65.76 -108.22
C ARG A 65 -25.82 65.52 -106.92
N ASN A 66 -26.37 64.32 -106.76
CA ASN A 66 -27.21 63.95 -105.61
C ASN A 66 -26.43 63.24 -104.49
N THR A 67 -25.11 63.18 -104.59
CA THR A 67 -24.28 62.53 -103.56
C THR A 67 -24.31 63.37 -102.30
N GLY A 68 -24.81 62.79 -101.20
CA GLY A 68 -24.99 63.46 -99.90
C GLY A 68 -24.19 62.82 -98.76
N ILE A 69 -23.25 61.94 -99.07
CA ILE A 69 -22.40 61.30 -98.07
C ILE A 69 -21.02 61.01 -98.63
N GLY A 70 -19.99 61.15 -97.79
CA GLY A 70 -18.63 60.86 -98.16
C GLY A 70 -17.76 60.61 -96.94
N ASN A 71 -16.68 59.85 -97.15
CA ASN A 71 -15.69 59.56 -96.14
C ASN A 71 -14.35 60.15 -96.56
N LEU A 72 -13.75 60.93 -95.67
CA LEU A 72 -12.39 61.41 -95.81
C LEU A 72 -11.47 60.54 -94.94
N PRO A 73 -10.73 59.58 -95.52
CA PRO A 73 -9.74 58.82 -94.79
C PRO A 73 -8.57 59.71 -94.38
N LEU A 74 -8.11 59.54 -93.15
CA LEU A 74 -6.97 60.24 -92.60
C LEU A 74 -5.81 59.26 -92.47
N ASN A 75 -4.61 59.70 -92.86
CA ASN A 75 -3.40 58.92 -92.72
C ASN A 75 -2.83 58.93 -91.27
N GLN A 76 -3.32 59.85 -90.44
CA GLN A 76 -2.97 59.97 -89.02
C GLN A 76 -4.12 60.66 -88.26
N PRO A 77 -4.25 60.45 -86.94
CA PRO A 77 -5.23 61.17 -86.13
C PRO A 77 -5.09 62.69 -86.22
N LEU A 78 -6.20 63.42 -86.07
CA LEU A 78 -6.20 64.88 -86.10
C LEU A 78 -5.52 65.45 -84.84
N ASN A 79 -4.81 66.56 -85.00
CA ASN A 79 -4.21 67.27 -83.86
C ASN A 79 -5.32 67.88 -82.96
N THR A 80 -5.31 67.57 -81.68
CA THR A 80 -6.32 68.02 -80.72
C THR A 80 -6.09 69.44 -80.21
N ASP A 81 -4.90 70.01 -80.43
CA ASP A 81 -4.52 71.37 -79.99
C ASP A 81 -4.99 72.49 -80.93
N VAL A 82 -5.53 72.14 -82.11
CA VAL A 82 -6.02 73.10 -83.10
C VAL A 82 -7.48 72.84 -83.44
N THR A 83 -8.21 73.89 -83.78
CA THR A 83 -9.62 73.78 -84.20
C THR A 83 -9.68 73.43 -85.68
N TYR A 84 -10.35 72.32 -86.00
CA TYR A 84 -10.64 71.94 -87.37
C TYR A 84 -12.06 72.34 -87.76
N GLN A 85 -12.21 72.79 -88.99
CA GLN A 85 -13.50 72.99 -89.63
C GLN A 85 -13.59 72.15 -90.90
N VAL A 86 -14.76 71.55 -91.10
CA VAL A 86 -15.09 70.79 -92.31
C VAL A 86 -16.00 71.60 -93.21
N VAL A 87 -15.70 71.59 -94.50
CA VAL A 87 -16.45 72.25 -95.57
C VAL A 87 -16.69 71.23 -96.67
N VAL A 88 -17.91 71.22 -97.22
CA VAL A 88 -18.22 70.47 -98.44
C VAL A 88 -18.24 71.46 -99.60
N GLN A 89 -17.33 71.30 -100.56
CA GLN A 89 -17.26 72.10 -101.77
C GLN A 89 -17.97 71.39 -102.93
N ALA A 90 -18.98 72.00 -103.51
CA ALA A 90 -19.58 71.57 -104.78
C ALA A 90 -18.59 71.79 -105.94
N GLN A 91 -18.66 70.94 -106.96
CA GLN A 91 -17.82 71.02 -108.17
C GLN A 91 -18.66 71.27 -109.41
N TRP A 92 -18.21 72.19 -110.27
CA TRP A 92 -18.76 72.44 -111.61
C TRP A 92 -17.78 71.93 -112.67
N GLY A 93 -17.92 70.68 -113.08
CA GLY A 93 -16.93 70.01 -113.91
C GLY A 93 -15.59 69.94 -113.19
N THR A 94 -14.59 70.68 -113.68
CA THR A 94 -13.24 70.79 -113.08
C THR A 94 -13.03 72.06 -112.27
N SER A 95 -14.07 72.87 -112.08
CA SER A 95 -13.99 74.17 -111.40
C SER A 95 -14.59 74.05 -110.00
N SER A 96 -13.95 74.68 -109.01
CA SER A 96 -14.52 74.82 -107.66
C SER A 96 -15.82 75.64 -107.71
N GLY A 97 -16.91 75.05 -107.22
CA GLY A 97 -18.21 75.69 -107.04
C GLY A 97 -18.41 76.21 -105.62
N GLN A 98 -19.66 76.31 -105.18
CA GLN A 98 -19.99 76.84 -103.85
C GLN A 98 -19.53 75.94 -102.71
N ASN A 99 -19.18 76.55 -101.58
CA ASN A 99 -18.82 75.87 -100.34
C ASN A 99 -20.01 75.84 -99.38
N SER A 100 -20.15 74.76 -98.61
CA SER A 100 -21.01 74.77 -97.44
C SER A 100 -20.52 75.77 -96.39
N ALA A 101 -21.41 76.15 -95.48
CA ALA A 101 -20.98 76.76 -94.23
C ALA A 101 -19.98 75.83 -93.51
N PRO A 102 -18.87 76.36 -92.96
CA PRO A 102 -17.91 75.56 -92.22
C PRO A 102 -18.53 75.04 -90.93
N VAL A 103 -18.35 73.75 -90.65
CA VAL A 103 -18.77 73.10 -89.40
C VAL A 103 -17.52 72.77 -88.57
N ILE A 104 -17.48 73.23 -87.32
CA ILE A 104 -16.39 72.91 -86.40
C ILE A 104 -16.45 71.42 -86.05
N LEU A 105 -15.37 70.69 -86.29
CA LEU A 105 -15.27 69.27 -86.05
C LEU A 105 -14.59 69.00 -84.70
N PRO A 106 -15.25 68.33 -83.74
CA PRO A 106 -14.59 67.84 -82.55
C PRO A 106 -13.49 66.83 -82.91
N THR A 107 -12.29 67.02 -82.35
CA THR A 107 -11.13 66.15 -82.54
C THR A 107 -10.76 65.38 -81.28
N VAL A 108 -11.18 65.84 -80.10
CA VAL A 108 -10.98 65.12 -78.84
C VAL A 108 -12.06 64.04 -78.71
N ARG A 109 -11.66 62.78 -78.82
CA ARG A 109 -12.56 61.61 -78.72
C ARG A 109 -12.80 61.24 -77.25
N PRO A 110 -14.01 60.81 -76.86
CA PRO A 110 -14.20 60.14 -75.58
C PRO A 110 -13.54 58.75 -75.61
N THR A 111 -13.10 58.25 -74.46
CA THR A 111 -12.53 56.90 -74.31
C THR A 111 -13.56 56.01 -73.63
N LEU A 112 -14.04 54.98 -74.32
CA LEU A 112 -14.99 54.02 -73.75
C LEU A 112 -14.22 53.04 -72.85
N ASP A 113 -14.55 53.06 -71.55
CA ASP A 113 -13.90 52.21 -70.54
C ASP A 113 -14.56 50.84 -70.48
N GLU A 114 -15.88 50.79 -70.28
CA GLU A 114 -16.63 49.53 -70.18
C GLU A 114 -18.06 49.66 -70.72
N ALA A 115 -18.57 48.55 -71.27
CA ALA A 115 -19.96 48.35 -71.64
C ALA A 115 -20.43 47.00 -71.06
N LEU A 116 -21.24 47.03 -70.01
CA LEU A 116 -21.67 45.87 -69.26
C LEU A 116 -23.15 45.59 -69.50
N TYR A 117 -23.47 44.39 -69.97
CA TYR A 117 -24.84 43.94 -70.21
C TYR A 117 -25.24 42.89 -69.18
N ASP A 118 -26.30 43.16 -68.42
CA ASP A 118 -26.82 42.25 -67.39
C ASP A 118 -28.08 41.49 -67.83
N GLY A 119 -28.52 41.67 -69.07
CA GLY A 119 -29.74 41.09 -69.62
C GLY A 119 -31.02 41.91 -69.39
N LEU A 120 -30.97 42.96 -68.56
CA LEU A 120 -32.05 43.92 -68.34
C LEU A 120 -31.74 45.29 -68.95
N GLY A 121 -30.45 45.66 -69.01
CA GLY A 121 -29.97 46.87 -69.66
C GLY A 121 -28.46 46.84 -69.92
N LEU A 122 -28.00 47.83 -70.68
CA LEU A 122 -26.61 48.07 -71.00
C LEU A 122 -26.07 49.26 -70.18
N ARG A 123 -25.10 48.99 -69.33
CA ARG A 123 -24.39 49.99 -68.54
C ARG A 123 -23.10 50.40 -69.25
N VAL A 124 -22.94 51.67 -69.57
CA VAL A 124 -21.79 52.19 -70.32
C VAL A 124 -21.05 53.23 -69.50
N THR A 125 -19.73 53.11 -69.36
CA THR A 125 -18.83 54.05 -68.67
C THR A 125 -17.73 54.52 -69.63
N TRP A 126 -17.45 55.81 -69.65
CA TRP A 126 -16.42 56.41 -70.51
C TRP A 126 -15.77 57.63 -69.86
N GLN A 127 -14.57 57.96 -70.33
CA GLN A 127 -13.90 59.22 -70.02
C GLN A 127 -14.49 60.35 -70.88
N PRO A 128 -15.02 61.43 -70.27
CA PRO A 128 -15.59 62.56 -70.99
C PRO A 128 -14.58 63.25 -71.93
N SER A 129 -15.06 63.73 -73.08
CA SER A 129 -14.32 64.61 -73.98
C SER A 129 -14.55 66.08 -73.62
N SER A 130 -13.48 66.88 -73.66
CA SER A 130 -13.56 68.34 -73.46
C SER A 130 -14.32 69.08 -74.57
N GLN A 131 -14.60 68.42 -75.70
CA GLN A 131 -15.28 69.01 -76.87
C GLN A 131 -16.72 68.51 -77.08
N ALA A 132 -17.31 67.83 -76.08
CA ALA A 132 -18.68 67.32 -76.11
C ALA A 132 -19.73 68.39 -75.75
N ALA A 133 -19.75 69.52 -76.48
CA ALA A 133 -20.56 70.69 -76.16
C ALA A 133 -22.07 70.41 -76.05
N ALA A 134 -22.60 69.48 -76.86
CA ALA A 134 -24.02 69.11 -76.88
C ALA A 134 -24.34 67.82 -76.09
N GLY A 135 -23.36 67.24 -75.39
CA GLY A 135 -23.46 65.96 -74.69
C GLY A 135 -22.91 64.79 -75.50
N TYR A 136 -23.44 63.60 -75.25
CA TYR A 136 -22.97 62.34 -75.86
C TYR A 136 -24.11 61.59 -76.54
N GLU A 137 -23.75 60.66 -77.41
CA GLU A 137 -24.65 59.68 -78.00
C GLU A 137 -24.02 58.29 -77.89
N ILE A 138 -24.74 57.34 -77.28
CA ILE A 138 -24.33 55.94 -77.25
C ILE A 138 -24.84 55.28 -78.53
N VAL A 139 -23.91 54.76 -79.31
CA VAL A 139 -24.20 54.08 -80.57
C VAL A 139 -23.98 52.58 -80.35
N VAL A 140 -25.06 51.82 -80.38
CA VAL A 140 -25.03 50.36 -80.29
C VAL A 140 -25.35 49.80 -81.66
N VAL A 141 -24.40 49.10 -82.27
CA VAL A 141 -24.54 48.59 -83.64
C VAL A 141 -24.27 47.09 -83.68
N SER A 142 -25.08 46.39 -84.46
CA SER A 142 -24.74 45.05 -84.94
C SER A 142 -24.72 45.06 -86.46
N GLN A 143 -23.53 44.84 -87.01
CA GLN A 143 -23.34 44.73 -88.46
C GLN A 143 -23.98 43.44 -88.99
N SER A 144 -23.95 42.36 -88.19
CA SER A 144 -24.48 41.04 -88.56
C SER A 144 -25.99 41.02 -88.81
N ILE A 145 -26.75 41.85 -88.10
CA ILE A 145 -28.21 41.96 -88.24
C ILE A 145 -28.67 43.36 -88.71
N GLY A 146 -27.73 44.19 -89.20
CA GLY A 146 -28.03 45.49 -89.80
C GLY A 146 -28.72 46.51 -88.88
N THR A 147 -28.53 46.40 -87.56
CA THR A 147 -29.28 47.20 -86.57
C THR A 147 -28.37 48.25 -85.93
N THR A 148 -28.85 49.49 -85.81
CA THR A 148 -28.16 50.59 -85.10
C THR A 148 -29.13 51.30 -84.17
N TYR A 149 -28.74 51.43 -82.90
CA TYR A 149 -29.43 52.23 -81.89
C TYR A 149 -28.56 53.42 -81.54
N ASN A 150 -29.16 54.61 -81.59
CA ASN A 150 -28.53 55.87 -81.24
C ASN A 150 -29.27 56.44 -80.01
N ILE A 151 -28.61 56.46 -78.86
CA ILE A 151 -29.20 56.86 -77.59
C ILE A 151 -28.56 58.16 -77.11
N PRO A 152 -29.28 59.30 -77.12
CA PRO A 152 -28.74 60.56 -76.65
C PRO A 152 -28.54 60.55 -75.12
N VAL A 153 -27.45 61.13 -74.67
CA VAL A 153 -27.07 61.31 -73.27
C VAL A 153 -26.75 62.79 -73.02
N SER A 154 -27.56 63.44 -72.20
CA SER A 154 -27.38 64.86 -71.86
C SER A 154 -26.20 65.09 -70.90
N GLY A 155 -25.49 66.21 -71.09
CA GLY A 155 -24.46 66.71 -70.18
C GLY A 155 -23.03 66.50 -70.71
N ALA A 156 -22.29 67.60 -70.91
CA ALA A 156 -20.94 67.60 -71.48
C ALA A 156 -19.88 66.87 -70.62
N GLN A 157 -20.12 66.78 -69.30
CA GLN A 157 -19.21 66.13 -68.34
C GLN A 157 -19.69 64.72 -67.92
N THR A 158 -20.79 64.23 -68.51
CA THR A 158 -21.31 62.90 -68.20
C THR A 158 -20.34 61.83 -68.72
N GLY A 159 -19.91 60.92 -67.84
CA GLY A 159 -19.04 59.78 -68.17
C GLY A 159 -19.71 58.41 -68.01
N PHE A 160 -21.05 58.39 -67.90
CA PHE A 160 -21.81 57.20 -67.57
C PHE A 160 -23.24 57.26 -68.07
N ALA A 161 -23.79 56.12 -68.50
CA ALA A 161 -25.23 55.94 -68.68
C ALA A 161 -25.65 54.48 -68.48
N VAL A 162 -26.95 54.31 -68.20
CA VAL A 162 -27.65 53.03 -68.29
C VAL A 162 -28.67 53.14 -69.41
N VAL A 163 -28.63 52.18 -70.33
CA VAL A 163 -29.57 52.05 -71.44
C VAL A 163 -30.45 50.84 -71.16
N ASP A 164 -31.70 51.10 -70.85
CA ASP A 164 -32.69 50.06 -70.65
C ASP A 164 -32.97 49.32 -71.97
N ASN A 165 -33.37 48.04 -71.87
CA ASN A 165 -33.60 47.20 -73.04
C ASN A 165 -34.72 47.71 -73.98
N ASP A 166 -35.65 48.53 -73.48
CA ASP A 166 -36.69 49.16 -74.30
C ASP A 166 -36.10 50.07 -75.39
N LYS A 167 -34.98 50.75 -75.09
CA LYS A 167 -34.21 51.58 -76.03
C LYS A 167 -33.27 50.76 -76.93
N LEU A 168 -33.13 49.47 -76.66
CA LEU A 168 -32.33 48.50 -77.43
C LEU A 168 -33.22 47.49 -78.17
N GLY A 169 -34.50 47.80 -78.40
CA GLY A 169 -35.42 46.94 -79.16
C GLY A 169 -35.78 45.63 -78.45
N GLY A 170 -35.73 45.59 -77.12
CA GLY A 170 -36.00 44.40 -76.29
C GLY A 170 -34.75 43.74 -75.70
N GLY A 171 -33.55 44.23 -76.06
CA GLY A 171 -32.27 43.79 -75.52
C GLY A 171 -31.26 43.41 -76.60
N LEU A 172 -30.04 43.14 -76.18
CA LEU A 172 -29.00 42.64 -77.08
C LEU A 172 -29.25 41.15 -77.34
N GLY A 173 -29.70 40.80 -78.55
CA GLY A 173 -30.14 39.44 -78.89
C GLY A 173 -29.02 38.40 -78.84
N ASP A 174 -29.31 37.23 -78.25
CA ASP A 174 -28.36 36.13 -78.08
C ASP A 174 -27.74 35.70 -79.42
N ASN A 175 -26.45 35.37 -79.40
CA ASN A 175 -25.64 34.95 -80.55
C ASN A 175 -25.34 36.00 -81.64
N SER A 176 -25.62 37.28 -81.41
CA SER A 176 -25.28 38.37 -82.35
C SER A 176 -24.04 39.15 -81.90
N GLU A 177 -23.22 39.61 -82.85
CA GLU A 177 -22.11 40.53 -82.54
C GLU A 177 -22.66 41.94 -82.28
N TRP A 178 -22.27 42.56 -81.17
CA TRP A 178 -22.62 43.95 -80.87
C TRP A 178 -21.38 44.78 -80.62
N GLN A 179 -21.35 45.99 -81.17
CA GLN A 179 -20.33 46.98 -80.92
C GLN A 179 -20.98 48.21 -80.30
N VAL A 180 -20.42 48.66 -79.17
CA VAL A 180 -20.87 49.84 -78.45
C VAL A 180 -19.83 50.93 -78.61
N TYR A 181 -20.28 52.13 -78.96
CA TYR A 181 -19.47 53.33 -79.04
C TYR A 181 -20.12 54.44 -78.23
N VAL A 182 -19.30 55.37 -77.75
CA VAL A 182 -19.75 56.66 -77.23
C VAL A 182 -19.28 57.75 -78.18
N THR A 183 -20.19 58.62 -78.58
CA THR A 183 -19.93 59.70 -79.54
C THR A 183 -20.10 61.03 -78.82
N ALA A 184 -19.02 61.82 -78.71
CA ALA A 184 -19.06 63.18 -78.19
C ALA A 184 -19.65 64.12 -79.25
N VAL A 185 -20.77 64.77 -78.95
CA VAL A 185 -21.47 65.63 -79.88
C VAL A 185 -21.05 67.08 -79.64
N GLY A 186 -20.47 67.71 -80.65
CA GLY A 186 -20.08 69.12 -80.65
C GLY A 186 -21.16 70.05 -81.19
N GLU A 187 -20.78 71.26 -81.58
CA GLU A 187 -21.69 72.23 -82.20
C GLU A 187 -22.09 71.80 -83.63
N ASN A 188 -23.32 72.09 -84.05
CA ASN A 188 -23.83 71.85 -85.41
C ASN A 188 -23.76 70.37 -85.90
N ASN A 189 -24.08 69.42 -85.02
CA ASN A 189 -24.15 67.96 -85.33
C ASN A 189 -22.82 67.33 -85.81
N ALA A 190 -21.69 67.98 -85.57
CA ALA A 190 -20.38 67.35 -85.69
C ALA A 190 -20.02 66.58 -84.42
N SER A 191 -19.31 65.46 -84.54
CA SER A 191 -19.04 64.58 -83.40
C SER A 191 -17.74 63.78 -83.52
N ALA A 192 -17.25 63.30 -82.37
CA ALA A 192 -16.07 62.44 -82.26
C ALA A 192 -16.42 61.12 -81.54
N ARG A 193 -16.12 59.98 -82.15
CA ARG A 193 -16.52 58.63 -81.68
C ARG A 193 -15.39 57.90 -80.94
N SER A 194 -15.69 57.21 -79.85
CA SER A 194 -14.75 56.42 -79.03
C SER A 194 -14.19 55.16 -79.71
N ASN A 195 -13.32 54.43 -79.01
CA ASN A 195 -13.07 53.00 -79.25
C ASN A 195 -14.37 52.18 -79.10
N ALA A 196 -14.41 51.00 -79.74
CA ALA A 196 -15.53 50.07 -79.65
C ALA A 196 -15.37 49.13 -78.45
N ALA A 197 -16.45 48.89 -77.71
CA ALA A 197 -16.58 47.70 -76.86
C ALA A 197 -17.35 46.63 -77.64
N SER A 198 -16.72 45.48 -77.84
CA SER A 198 -17.24 44.42 -78.73
C SER A 198 -17.73 43.23 -77.91
N PHE A 199 -19.01 42.90 -78.06
CA PHE A 199 -19.64 41.66 -77.64
C PHE A 199 -19.52 40.63 -78.78
N PRO A 200 -18.74 39.56 -78.62
CA PRO A 200 -18.52 38.60 -79.69
C PRO A 200 -19.75 37.69 -79.92
N PRO A 201 -19.96 37.19 -81.15
CA PRO A 201 -21.18 36.46 -81.52
C PRO A 201 -21.36 35.13 -80.78
N THR A 202 -20.29 34.41 -80.41
CA THR A 202 -20.40 33.15 -79.64
C THR A 202 -20.42 33.35 -78.12
N SER A 203 -20.40 34.61 -77.65
CA SER A 203 -20.07 34.94 -76.25
C SER A 203 -21.24 35.47 -75.46
N MET A 204 -22.44 35.61 -76.03
CA MET A 204 -23.63 36.18 -75.37
C MET A 204 -24.30 35.22 -74.36
N VAL A 205 -23.54 34.36 -73.70
CA VAL A 205 -24.03 33.50 -72.61
C VAL A 205 -23.52 34.08 -71.29
N ARG A 206 -24.44 34.57 -70.46
CA ARG A 206 -24.11 35.09 -69.14
C ARG A 206 -23.55 33.97 -68.25
N PRO A 207 -22.50 34.21 -67.47
CA PRO A 207 -22.02 33.23 -66.49
C PRO A 207 -23.09 32.95 -65.43
N VAL A 208 -23.14 31.71 -64.93
CA VAL A 208 -24.12 31.27 -63.93
C VAL A 208 -23.40 30.85 -62.65
N LEU A 209 -23.74 31.49 -61.53
CA LEU A 209 -23.22 31.13 -60.21
C LEU A 209 -23.74 29.75 -59.78
N GLY A 210 -22.84 28.90 -59.28
CA GLY A 210 -23.16 27.57 -58.79
C GLY A 210 -23.90 27.59 -57.44
N LYS A 211 -24.56 26.48 -57.10
CA LYS A 211 -25.37 26.37 -55.87
C LYS A 211 -24.56 26.19 -54.57
N THR A 212 -23.24 26.01 -54.65
CA THR A 212 -22.38 25.67 -53.50
C THR A 212 -21.46 26.81 -53.08
N ASN A 213 -21.86 28.04 -53.36
CA ASN A 213 -21.06 29.22 -53.00
C ASN A 213 -21.18 29.47 -51.50
N LEU A 214 -20.07 29.81 -50.85
CA LEU A 214 -20.02 29.93 -49.39
C LEU A 214 -19.29 31.20 -48.95
N TYR A 215 -19.91 31.92 -48.04
CA TYR A 215 -19.30 32.97 -47.23
C TYR A 215 -18.60 32.31 -46.04
N ARG A 216 -17.26 32.39 -46.05
CA ARG A 216 -16.38 31.66 -45.14
C ARG A 216 -15.62 32.59 -44.24
N ASP A 217 -15.38 32.12 -43.01
CA ASP A 217 -14.50 32.73 -42.00
C ASP A 217 -14.80 34.20 -41.65
N GLY A 218 -15.91 34.73 -42.14
CA GLY A 218 -16.23 36.15 -42.01
C GLY A 218 -15.44 37.06 -42.94
N ASN A 219 -14.55 36.54 -43.79
CA ASN A 219 -13.59 37.38 -44.52
C ASN A 219 -13.42 37.01 -46.00
N CYS A 220 -14.13 36.01 -46.52
CA CYS A 220 -14.07 35.71 -47.94
C CYS A 220 -15.34 35.02 -48.46
N ILE A 221 -15.59 35.16 -49.76
CA ILE A 221 -16.63 34.42 -50.47
C ILE A 221 -15.97 33.51 -51.48
N VAL A 222 -16.19 32.20 -51.34
CA VAL A 222 -15.75 31.21 -52.33
C VAL A 222 -16.91 30.98 -53.29
N ALA A 223 -16.73 31.41 -54.53
CA ALA A 223 -17.72 31.27 -55.58
C ALA A 223 -17.22 30.34 -56.69
N ARG A 224 -18.15 29.55 -57.21
CA ARG A 224 -17.99 28.72 -58.41
C ARG A 224 -19.05 29.15 -59.41
N TRP A 225 -18.73 29.07 -60.68
CA TRP A 225 -19.65 29.39 -61.76
C TRP A 225 -19.38 28.52 -62.98
N THR A 226 -20.36 28.46 -63.86
CA THR A 226 -20.22 27.90 -65.20
C THR A 226 -20.23 29.06 -66.19
N GLY A 227 -19.13 29.25 -66.91
CA GLY A 227 -19.00 30.19 -68.04
C GLY A 227 -19.11 29.46 -69.38
N SER A 228 -19.37 30.19 -70.46
CA SER A 228 -19.30 29.67 -71.83
C SER A 228 -17.87 29.76 -72.37
N ASP A 229 -17.37 28.68 -72.98
CA ASP A 229 -16.04 28.54 -73.61
C ASP A 229 -15.84 29.48 -74.83
N ALA A 230 -15.84 30.79 -74.62
CA ALA A 230 -15.59 31.77 -75.65
C ALA A 230 -14.13 32.24 -75.59
N GLY A 231 -13.33 31.91 -76.62
CA GLY A 231 -11.92 32.31 -76.75
C GLY A 231 -11.66 33.83 -76.80
N ALA A 232 -12.70 34.66 -76.68
CA ALA A 232 -12.65 36.12 -76.62
C ALA A 232 -12.81 36.69 -75.20
N ILE A 233 -13.15 35.86 -74.21
CA ILE A 233 -13.19 36.25 -72.79
C ILE A 233 -11.76 36.21 -72.24
N VAL A 234 -11.29 37.33 -71.69
CA VAL A 234 -9.93 37.45 -71.15
C VAL A 234 -9.88 37.25 -69.63
N GLY A 235 -11.03 37.31 -68.96
CA GLY A 235 -11.17 37.07 -67.53
C GLY A 235 -12.59 37.29 -67.03
N TYR A 236 -12.75 37.15 -65.72
CA TYR A 236 -14.02 37.40 -65.02
C TYR A 236 -13.82 38.41 -63.89
N ARG A 237 -14.88 39.12 -63.52
CA ARG A 237 -14.92 39.96 -62.30
C ARG A 237 -15.96 39.40 -61.35
N LEU A 238 -15.52 38.90 -60.21
CA LEU A 238 -16.42 38.48 -59.14
C LEU A 238 -16.70 39.69 -58.23
N ARG A 239 -17.97 40.04 -58.04
CA ARG A 239 -18.38 41.22 -57.28
C ARG A 239 -19.47 40.87 -56.27
N ALA A 240 -19.25 41.24 -55.01
CA ALA A 240 -20.28 41.29 -53.98
C ALA A 240 -20.67 42.75 -53.75
N SER A 241 -21.95 43.09 -53.83
CA SER A 241 -22.42 44.47 -53.66
C SER A 241 -23.75 44.56 -52.93
N ASN A 242 -23.93 45.66 -52.21
CA ASN A 242 -25.20 46.09 -51.66
C ASN A 242 -25.67 47.34 -52.42
N LEU A 243 -26.86 47.26 -53.02
CA LEU A 243 -27.42 48.36 -53.84
C LEU A 243 -27.82 49.59 -53.02
N ALA A 244 -28.21 49.41 -51.75
CA ALA A 244 -28.69 50.49 -50.88
C ALA A 244 -27.57 51.33 -50.27
N SER A 245 -26.44 50.70 -49.92
CA SER A 245 -25.30 51.36 -49.26
C SER A 245 -24.17 51.76 -50.22
N ALA A 246 -24.29 51.41 -51.50
CA ALA A 246 -23.23 51.52 -52.53
C ALA A 246 -21.91 50.80 -52.16
N THR A 247 -21.93 49.94 -51.14
CA THR A 247 -20.76 49.15 -50.73
C THR A 247 -20.56 47.99 -51.69
N GLY A 248 -19.35 47.82 -52.19
CA GLY A 248 -19.02 46.73 -53.09
C GLY A 248 -17.57 46.28 -52.97
N TYR A 249 -17.37 44.98 -53.15
CA TYR A 249 -16.07 44.33 -53.19
C TYR A 249 -15.97 43.58 -54.51
N SER A 250 -14.85 43.71 -55.20
CA SER A 250 -14.63 43.01 -56.46
C SER A 250 -13.22 42.47 -56.56
N VAL A 251 -13.07 41.34 -57.25
CA VAL A 251 -11.79 40.79 -57.66
C VAL A 251 -11.85 40.46 -59.15
N ASP A 252 -10.83 40.89 -59.88
CA ASP A 252 -10.63 40.47 -61.26
C ASP A 252 -9.86 39.14 -61.28
N VAL A 253 -10.38 38.20 -62.03
CA VAL A 253 -9.94 36.81 -62.15
C VAL A 253 -9.42 36.63 -63.57
N PRO A 254 -8.09 36.58 -63.78
CA PRO A 254 -7.52 36.44 -65.10
C PRO A 254 -7.81 35.05 -65.70
N GLY A 255 -8.01 35.00 -67.01
CA GLY A 255 -8.20 33.76 -67.77
C GLY A 255 -9.66 33.43 -68.08
N GLY A 256 -9.97 33.27 -69.37
CA GLY A 256 -11.32 32.96 -69.86
C GLY A 256 -11.89 31.60 -69.42
N ASN A 257 -11.05 30.70 -68.92
CA ASN A 257 -11.45 29.35 -68.45
C ASN A 257 -11.67 29.29 -66.92
N ALA A 258 -11.58 30.41 -66.21
CA ALA A 258 -11.81 30.42 -64.77
C ALA A 258 -13.27 30.05 -64.47
N SER A 259 -13.48 29.07 -63.58
CA SER A 259 -14.78 28.59 -63.12
C SER A 259 -14.99 28.76 -61.61
N SER A 260 -14.02 29.36 -60.92
CA SER A 260 -14.11 29.65 -59.49
C SER A 260 -13.14 30.75 -59.09
N ALA A 261 -13.48 31.49 -58.03
CA ALA A 261 -12.56 32.38 -57.35
C ALA A 261 -12.96 32.59 -55.89
N THR A 262 -12.00 33.09 -55.12
CA THR A 262 -12.20 33.57 -53.77
C THR A 262 -12.17 35.09 -53.77
N LEU A 263 -13.27 35.73 -53.40
CA LEU A 263 -13.32 37.15 -53.13
C LEU A 263 -12.93 37.40 -51.68
N ALA A 264 -11.73 37.95 -51.45
CA ALA A 264 -11.34 38.41 -50.12
C ALA A 264 -12.14 39.66 -49.74
N LEU A 265 -12.60 39.70 -48.49
CA LEU A 265 -13.34 40.80 -47.90
C LEU A 265 -12.47 41.45 -46.82
N PRO A 266 -12.34 42.78 -46.80
CA PRO A 266 -11.52 43.48 -45.80
C PRO A 266 -12.11 43.41 -44.38
N ALA A 267 -13.40 43.09 -44.26
CA ALA A 267 -14.12 42.88 -43.01
C ALA A 267 -15.35 41.99 -43.26
N ALA A 268 -15.99 41.53 -42.19
CA ALA A 268 -17.25 40.81 -42.29
C ALA A 268 -18.34 41.66 -42.95
N LEU A 269 -19.18 40.99 -43.75
CA LEU A 269 -20.35 41.62 -44.33
C LEU A 269 -21.26 42.04 -43.18
N ALA A 270 -21.75 43.28 -43.19
CA ALA A 270 -22.63 43.75 -42.15
C ALA A 270 -23.94 42.95 -42.14
N ASP A 271 -24.28 42.37 -40.99
CA ASP A 271 -25.47 41.54 -40.76
C ASP A 271 -26.78 42.25 -41.12
N SER A 272 -26.81 43.60 -41.06
CA SER A 272 -27.97 44.43 -41.38
C SER A 272 -28.14 44.74 -42.87
N LEU A 273 -27.19 44.32 -43.72
CA LEU A 273 -27.16 44.66 -45.15
C LEU A 273 -27.39 43.42 -46.02
N ASN A 274 -28.22 43.58 -47.04
CA ASN A 274 -28.50 42.56 -48.06
C ASN A 274 -27.44 42.62 -49.17
N PHE A 275 -26.41 41.78 -49.11
CA PHE A 275 -25.41 41.68 -50.17
C PHE A 275 -25.86 40.71 -51.26
N GLN A 276 -25.48 41.03 -52.49
CA GLN A 276 -25.70 40.18 -53.67
C GLN A 276 -24.36 39.91 -54.35
N LEU A 277 -24.21 38.70 -54.87
CA LEU A 277 -23.05 38.24 -55.62
C LEU A 277 -23.38 38.24 -57.12
N SER A 278 -22.44 38.71 -57.93
CA SER A 278 -22.46 38.60 -59.39
C SER A 278 -21.07 38.23 -59.90
N VAL A 279 -21.01 37.54 -61.04
CA VAL A 279 -19.78 37.36 -61.81
C VAL A 279 -19.97 37.96 -63.20
N THR A 280 -18.99 38.72 -63.67
CA THR A 280 -19.00 39.38 -64.99
C THR A 280 -17.94 38.74 -65.88
N ALA A 281 -18.29 38.21 -67.05
CA ALA A 281 -17.32 37.78 -68.06
C ALA A 281 -16.86 39.00 -68.87
N LEU A 282 -15.55 39.24 -69.03
CA LEU A 282 -14.98 40.45 -69.63
C LEU A 282 -14.20 40.14 -70.92
N THR A 283 -14.35 41.00 -71.94
CA THR A 283 -13.56 40.96 -73.18
C THR A 283 -12.41 41.98 -73.15
N ALA A 284 -11.42 41.81 -74.03
CA ALA A 284 -10.30 42.74 -74.14
C ALA A 284 -10.72 44.16 -74.60
N SER A 285 -11.90 44.31 -75.21
CA SER A 285 -12.41 45.58 -75.74
C SER A 285 -13.26 46.37 -74.73
N GLY A 286 -13.41 45.87 -73.50
CA GLY A 286 -14.21 46.52 -72.45
C GLY A 286 -15.69 46.12 -72.44
N ALA A 287 -16.12 45.13 -73.24
CA ALA A 287 -17.47 44.58 -73.14
C ALA A 287 -17.54 43.53 -72.02
N GLY A 288 -18.67 43.45 -71.31
CA GLY A 288 -18.86 42.45 -70.27
C GLY A 288 -20.29 41.96 -70.08
N LEU A 289 -20.42 40.69 -69.67
CA LEU A 289 -21.70 40.02 -69.44
C LEU A 289 -21.85 39.65 -67.96
N VAL A 290 -22.84 40.24 -67.30
CA VAL A 290 -23.05 40.10 -65.85
C VAL A 290 -24.02 38.95 -65.57
N SER A 291 -23.70 38.08 -64.61
CA SER A 291 -24.61 37.02 -64.13
C SER A 291 -25.86 37.61 -63.46
N PRO A 292 -26.95 36.82 -63.32
CA PRO A 292 -28.00 37.13 -62.36
C PRO A 292 -27.44 37.37 -60.96
N LEU A 293 -28.08 38.26 -60.20
CA LEU A 293 -27.70 38.58 -58.82
C LEU A 293 -28.15 37.47 -57.88
N THR A 294 -27.22 36.94 -57.09
CA THR A 294 -27.47 35.89 -56.10
C THR A 294 -27.39 36.45 -54.69
N ALA A 295 -28.39 36.22 -53.84
CA ALA A 295 -28.36 36.68 -52.45
C ALA A 295 -27.23 36.00 -51.64
N ILE A 296 -26.58 36.78 -50.78
CA ILE A 296 -25.58 36.30 -49.83
C ILE A 296 -26.19 36.27 -48.44
N VAL A 297 -26.12 35.13 -47.76
CA VAL A 297 -26.38 35.07 -46.32
C VAL A 297 -25.22 35.78 -45.62
N SER A 298 -25.43 37.04 -45.22
CA SER A 298 -24.40 37.89 -44.61
C SER A 298 -24.14 37.58 -43.13
N THR A 299 -25.13 37.02 -42.44
CA THR A 299 -25.07 36.61 -41.02
C THR A 299 -24.53 35.20 -40.89
N ARG A 300 -23.74 34.92 -39.85
CA ARG A 300 -23.17 33.59 -39.60
C ARG A 300 -23.81 32.94 -38.36
N PRO A 301 -24.13 31.63 -38.39
CA PRO A 301 -24.63 30.93 -37.23
C PRO A 301 -23.52 30.76 -36.18
N VAL A 302 -23.83 30.98 -34.91
CA VAL A 302 -22.90 30.83 -33.79
C VAL A 302 -23.38 29.67 -32.92
N LEU A 303 -22.53 28.66 -32.78
CA LEU A 303 -22.78 27.52 -31.90
C LEU A 303 -22.79 27.96 -30.42
N THR A 304 -23.85 27.62 -29.70
CA THR A 304 -24.04 27.90 -28.28
C THR A 304 -24.00 26.64 -27.41
N ALA A 305 -24.14 25.45 -27.99
CA ALA A 305 -23.84 24.17 -27.35
C ALA A 305 -23.43 23.11 -28.38
N VAL A 306 -22.49 22.24 -27.99
CA VAL A 306 -22.09 21.04 -28.74
C VAL A 306 -22.01 19.88 -27.76
N ASP A 307 -23.03 19.02 -27.74
CA ASP A 307 -23.12 17.89 -26.83
C ASP A 307 -22.90 16.58 -27.59
N TYR A 308 -21.80 15.89 -27.27
CA TYR A 308 -21.49 14.57 -27.80
C TYR A 308 -21.79 13.48 -26.76
N ASN A 309 -22.60 12.48 -27.12
CA ASN A 309 -22.99 11.38 -26.22
C ASN A 309 -22.52 9.99 -26.70
N GLY A 310 -21.63 9.95 -27.71
CA GLY A 310 -21.09 8.70 -28.26
C GLY A 310 -21.90 8.16 -29.44
N SER A 311 -23.20 8.43 -29.49
CA SER A 311 -24.13 7.94 -30.54
C SER A 311 -24.77 9.07 -31.36
N ALA A 312 -24.70 10.30 -30.87
CA ALA A 312 -25.19 11.49 -31.54
C ALA A 312 -24.38 12.73 -31.14
N LEU A 313 -24.41 13.73 -32.00
CA LEU A 313 -23.91 15.07 -31.73
C LEU A 313 -25.10 16.05 -31.79
N LYS A 314 -25.47 16.64 -30.65
CA LYS A 314 -26.47 17.70 -30.62
C LYS A 314 -25.77 19.06 -30.69
N LEU A 315 -26.22 19.91 -31.60
CA LEU A 315 -25.73 21.27 -31.77
C LEU A 315 -26.88 22.23 -31.45
N ASP A 316 -26.61 23.22 -30.61
CA ASP A 316 -27.49 24.37 -30.39
C ASP A 316 -26.78 25.62 -30.93
N TRP A 317 -27.53 26.54 -31.52
CA TRP A 317 -26.97 27.76 -32.13
C TRP A 317 -27.91 28.95 -32.03
N VAL A 318 -27.33 30.13 -32.25
CA VAL A 318 -28.05 31.38 -32.46
C VAL A 318 -27.72 31.95 -33.83
N MET A 319 -28.72 32.58 -34.44
CA MET A 319 -28.61 33.21 -35.75
C MET A 319 -29.36 34.55 -35.69
N PRO A 320 -28.69 35.69 -35.93
CA PRO A 320 -29.38 36.97 -36.15
C PRO A 320 -30.34 36.85 -37.34
N TYR A 321 -31.51 37.49 -37.27
CA TYR A 321 -32.53 37.38 -38.32
C TYR A 321 -31.96 37.79 -39.69
N ASN A 322 -32.02 36.87 -40.66
CA ASN A 322 -31.63 37.12 -42.03
C ASN A 322 -32.64 36.47 -42.99
N PRO A 323 -33.34 37.25 -43.81
CA PRO A 323 -34.40 36.74 -44.69
C PRO A 323 -33.87 35.84 -45.83
N ALA A 324 -32.55 35.80 -46.07
CA ALA A 324 -31.96 34.92 -47.07
C ALA A 324 -31.81 33.47 -46.59
N VAL A 325 -31.96 33.20 -45.29
CA VAL A 325 -31.78 31.86 -44.72
C VAL A 325 -33.02 31.00 -44.95
N THR A 326 -32.82 29.78 -45.46
CA THR A 326 -33.88 28.80 -45.72
C THR A 326 -33.75 27.53 -44.87
N GLY A 327 -32.61 27.34 -44.20
CA GLY A 327 -32.33 26.18 -43.36
C GLY A 327 -30.85 26.12 -42.97
N TYR A 328 -30.43 24.99 -42.43
CA TYR A 328 -29.08 24.77 -41.92
C TYR A 328 -28.55 23.38 -42.30
N THR A 329 -27.24 23.28 -42.51
CA THR A 329 -26.51 22.00 -42.56
C THR A 329 -25.60 21.92 -41.33
N LEU A 330 -25.85 20.94 -40.48
CA LEU A 330 -24.98 20.58 -39.36
C LEU A 330 -23.89 19.64 -39.88
N GLN A 331 -22.64 19.83 -39.49
CA GLN A 331 -21.56 18.92 -39.85
C GLN A 331 -20.63 18.65 -38.67
N ALA A 332 -20.17 17.40 -38.57
CA ALA A 332 -19.02 17.00 -37.79
C ALA A 332 -17.93 16.53 -38.77
N VAL A 333 -16.76 17.17 -38.76
CA VAL A 333 -15.70 16.92 -39.72
C VAL A 333 -14.41 16.58 -38.99
N SER A 334 -13.74 15.50 -39.40
CA SER A 334 -12.39 15.20 -38.96
C SER A 334 -11.40 16.04 -39.77
N LEU A 335 -10.65 16.89 -39.09
CA LEU A 335 -9.58 17.67 -39.71
C LEU A 335 -8.42 16.80 -40.19
N SER A 336 -8.29 15.59 -39.65
CA SER A 336 -7.20 14.66 -39.94
C SER A 336 -7.48 13.80 -41.17
N SER A 337 -8.70 13.25 -41.28
CA SER A 337 -9.05 12.28 -42.33
C SER A 337 -9.98 12.84 -43.40
N GLY A 338 -10.60 14.00 -43.18
CA GLY A 338 -11.65 14.54 -44.04
C GLY A 338 -12.99 13.81 -43.92
N GLN A 339 -13.09 12.79 -43.05
CA GLN A 339 -14.36 12.12 -42.78
C GLN A 339 -15.37 13.12 -42.22
N SER A 340 -16.61 13.09 -42.72
CA SER A 340 -17.66 13.99 -42.24
C SER A 340 -18.99 13.25 -42.04
N PHE A 341 -19.74 13.74 -41.05
CA PHE A 341 -21.13 13.39 -40.81
C PHE A 341 -21.94 14.67 -40.93
N ALA A 342 -23.09 14.61 -41.59
CA ALA A 342 -23.92 15.78 -41.81
C ALA A 342 -25.40 15.48 -41.59
N ALA A 343 -26.14 16.50 -41.17
CA ALA A 343 -27.60 16.51 -41.11
C ALA A 343 -28.13 17.85 -41.62
N THR A 344 -29.29 17.86 -42.25
CA THR A 344 -29.95 19.08 -42.73
C THR A 344 -31.17 19.40 -41.88
N VAL A 345 -31.39 20.69 -41.63
CA VAL A 345 -32.56 21.23 -40.95
C VAL A 345 -33.20 22.24 -41.89
N SER A 346 -34.39 21.93 -42.38
CA SER A 346 -35.12 22.75 -43.37
C SER A 346 -35.91 23.91 -42.76
N ASP A 347 -35.78 24.15 -41.46
CA ASP A 347 -36.43 25.24 -40.74
C ASP A 347 -35.42 26.38 -40.51
N ALA A 348 -35.66 27.52 -41.15
CA ALA A 348 -34.85 28.73 -41.01
C ALA A 348 -34.90 29.35 -39.61
N SER A 349 -35.86 28.96 -38.76
CA SER A 349 -35.99 29.41 -37.37
C SER A 349 -35.41 28.45 -36.34
N ALA A 350 -34.89 27.30 -36.79
CA ALA A 350 -34.30 26.31 -35.89
C ALA A 350 -33.09 26.88 -35.14
N THR A 351 -33.03 26.59 -33.85
CA THR A 351 -31.92 26.94 -32.94
C THR A 351 -31.19 25.71 -32.42
N SER A 352 -31.60 24.52 -32.84
CA SER A 352 -30.99 23.25 -32.46
C SER A 352 -31.20 22.15 -33.50
N GLY A 353 -30.36 21.13 -33.45
CA GLY A 353 -30.39 19.99 -34.36
C GLY A 353 -29.41 18.91 -33.93
N SER A 354 -29.55 17.71 -34.48
CA SER A 354 -28.72 16.56 -34.11
C SER A 354 -28.19 15.81 -35.32
N ILE A 355 -26.93 15.41 -35.24
CA ILE A 355 -26.30 14.46 -36.16
C ILE A 355 -26.35 13.09 -35.48
N THR A 356 -27.07 12.13 -36.06
CA THR A 356 -27.04 10.74 -35.60
C THR A 356 -25.77 10.07 -36.11
N LEU A 357 -25.05 9.37 -35.24
CA LEU A 357 -23.79 8.70 -35.57
C LEU A 357 -24.00 7.19 -35.49
N ASN A 358 -23.85 6.51 -36.62
CA ASN A 358 -23.96 5.05 -36.67
C ASN A 358 -22.78 4.34 -35.97
N THR A 359 -21.69 5.07 -35.78
CA THR A 359 -20.48 4.65 -35.04
C THR A 359 -19.95 5.85 -34.27
N ALA A 360 -19.44 5.64 -33.06
CA ALA A 360 -18.78 6.68 -32.29
C ALA A 360 -17.64 7.35 -33.09
N LEU A 361 -17.46 8.65 -32.88
CA LEU A 361 -16.35 9.41 -33.46
C LEU A 361 -15.01 8.83 -32.95
N ASP A 362 -14.10 8.56 -33.87
CA ASP A 362 -12.77 8.06 -33.56
C ASP A 362 -12.00 9.04 -32.66
N SER A 363 -11.65 8.60 -31.45
CA SER A 363 -10.96 9.41 -30.45
C SER A 363 -9.50 9.73 -30.79
N ALA A 364 -8.93 9.09 -31.80
CA ALA A 364 -7.59 9.40 -32.31
C ALA A 364 -7.58 10.58 -33.31
N GLN A 365 -8.76 11.04 -33.76
CA GLN A 365 -8.89 12.10 -34.76
C GLN A 365 -9.36 13.43 -34.15
N ALA A 366 -8.93 14.55 -34.74
CA ALA A 366 -9.37 15.88 -34.35
C ALA A 366 -10.69 16.23 -35.06
N TRP A 367 -11.80 16.10 -34.34
CA TRP A 367 -13.14 16.40 -34.86
C TRP A 367 -13.55 17.85 -34.56
N VAL A 368 -14.22 18.50 -35.50
CA VAL A 368 -14.86 19.81 -35.33
C VAL A 368 -16.34 19.74 -35.70
N ALA A 369 -17.17 20.47 -34.96
CA ALA A 369 -18.56 20.72 -35.27
C ALA A 369 -18.69 22.06 -35.99
N GLN A 370 -19.56 22.13 -36.99
CA GLN A 370 -19.91 23.36 -37.68
C GLN A 370 -21.37 23.38 -38.12
N ILE A 371 -21.89 24.57 -38.37
CA ILE A 371 -23.22 24.80 -38.92
C ILE A 371 -23.08 25.74 -40.11
N ILE A 372 -23.75 25.41 -41.21
CA ILE A 372 -23.81 26.20 -42.43
C ILE A 372 -25.24 26.69 -42.61
N ALA A 373 -25.46 28.00 -42.60
CA ALA A 373 -26.76 28.58 -42.94
C ALA A 373 -26.95 28.54 -44.47
N LEU A 374 -28.05 27.99 -44.92
CA LEU A 374 -28.37 27.79 -46.33
C LEU A 374 -29.16 28.98 -46.88
N GLY A 375 -28.79 29.44 -48.08
CA GLY A 375 -29.50 30.50 -48.80
C GLY A 375 -30.73 29.98 -49.55
N THR A 376 -31.51 30.89 -50.14
CA THR A 376 -32.50 30.53 -51.19
C THR A 376 -31.83 29.77 -52.34
N ASP A 377 -32.59 28.94 -53.08
CA ASP A 377 -32.07 28.03 -54.11
C ASP A 377 -31.06 28.72 -55.08
N GLY A 378 -29.76 28.41 -54.94
CA GLY A 378 -28.67 29.04 -55.71
C GLY A 378 -27.93 30.20 -55.02
N GLY A 379 -28.31 30.55 -53.79
CA GLY A 379 -27.73 31.54 -52.88
C GLY A 379 -26.32 31.20 -52.38
N VAL A 380 -25.63 32.19 -51.81
CA VAL A 380 -24.36 31.99 -51.09
C VAL A 380 -24.68 31.71 -49.62
N GLY A 381 -24.41 30.49 -49.15
CA GLY A 381 -24.59 30.10 -47.74
C GLY A 381 -23.51 30.70 -46.83
N ALA A 382 -23.72 30.68 -45.52
CA ALA A 382 -22.78 31.21 -44.53
C ALA A 382 -22.28 30.13 -43.58
N GLU A 383 -20.96 29.93 -43.51
CA GLU A 383 -20.33 28.99 -42.58
C GLU A 383 -20.19 29.61 -41.19
N GLY A 384 -20.67 28.91 -40.16
CA GLY A 384 -20.47 29.26 -38.76
C GLY A 384 -19.04 29.00 -38.27
N GLN A 385 -18.82 29.11 -36.97
CA GLN A 385 -17.52 28.82 -36.36
C GLN A 385 -17.27 27.29 -36.27
N LEU A 386 -16.02 26.87 -36.52
CA LEU A 386 -15.54 25.52 -36.20
C LEU A 386 -15.32 25.39 -34.69
N LEU A 387 -16.02 24.48 -34.03
CA LEU A 387 -15.79 24.16 -32.62
C LEU A 387 -15.21 22.74 -32.46
N PRO A 388 -14.06 22.56 -31.79
CA PRO A 388 -13.50 21.23 -31.52
C PRO A 388 -14.46 20.36 -30.72
N ILE A 389 -14.70 19.13 -31.15
CA ILE A 389 -15.52 18.14 -30.43
C ILE A 389 -14.62 17.38 -29.46
N ILE A 390 -15.04 17.24 -28.21
CA ILE A 390 -14.34 16.41 -27.21
C ILE A 390 -14.72 14.95 -27.46
N THR A 391 -13.80 14.14 -27.98
CA THR A 391 -13.97 12.70 -28.24
C THR A 391 -13.18 11.82 -27.24
N GLY A 392 -13.55 10.56 -27.07
CA GLY A 392 -12.99 9.67 -26.03
C GLY A 392 -13.63 9.87 -24.64
N SER A 393 -13.06 9.25 -23.60
CA SER A 393 -13.56 9.37 -22.21
C SER A 393 -12.45 9.84 -21.27
N ALA A 394 -12.82 10.53 -20.19
CA ALA A 394 -11.88 10.83 -19.11
C ALA A 394 -11.56 9.54 -18.35
N SER A 395 -10.30 9.33 -18.00
CA SER A 395 -9.82 8.10 -17.35
C SER A 395 -9.61 8.34 -15.85
N PHE A 396 -10.25 7.53 -15.01
CA PHE A 396 -10.00 7.58 -13.56
C PHE A 396 -8.57 7.13 -13.23
N THR A 397 -7.90 7.89 -12.38
CA THR A 397 -6.58 7.52 -11.81
C THR A 397 -6.71 7.12 -10.35
N SER A 398 -7.71 7.64 -9.63
CA SER A 398 -7.96 7.30 -8.22
C SER A 398 -9.42 7.48 -7.81
N LEU A 399 -9.94 6.55 -7.01
CA LEU A 399 -11.21 6.62 -6.27
C LEU A 399 -10.95 6.17 -4.84
N VAL A 400 -10.88 7.12 -3.90
CA VAL A 400 -10.55 6.86 -2.50
C VAL A 400 -11.72 7.27 -1.62
N VAL A 401 -12.41 6.30 -1.07
CA VAL A 401 -13.43 6.53 -0.03
C VAL A 401 -12.72 6.91 1.26
N SER A 402 -13.22 7.95 1.94
CA SER A 402 -12.69 8.37 3.24
C SER A 402 -12.86 7.26 4.28
N ALA A 403 -12.00 7.24 5.29
CA ALA A 403 -11.98 6.15 6.27
C ALA A 403 -13.31 5.98 7.02
N ASP A 404 -14.04 7.06 7.23
CA ASP A 404 -15.38 7.10 7.83
C ASP A 404 -16.52 6.73 6.87
N GLY A 405 -16.23 6.50 5.59
CA GLY A 405 -17.23 6.22 4.55
C GLY A 405 -18.08 7.41 4.12
N GLY A 406 -17.81 8.62 4.62
CA GLY A 406 -18.66 9.80 4.39
C GLY A 406 -18.41 10.54 3.08
N SER A 407 -17.28 10.30 2.41
CA SER A 407 -16.91 10.99 1.17
C SER A 407 -16.02 10.15 0.27
N ILE A 408 -15.92 10.55 -1.00
CA ILE A 408 -15.01 9.97 -1.98
C ILE A 408 -14.16 11.06 -2.63
N ASP A 409 -12.85 10.83 -2.64
CA ASP A 409 -11.86 11.58 -3.41
C ASP A 409 -11.68 10.91 -4.77
N VAL A 410 -11.90 11.69 -5.83
CA VAL A 410 -11.87 11.26 -7.23
C VAL A 410 -10.74 11.99 -7.92
N THR A 411 -9.87 11.27 -8.61
CA THR A 411 -8.82 11.83 -9.48
C THR A 411 -8.93 11.24 -10.88
N TRP A 412 -8.72 12.04 -11.92
CA TRP A 412 -8.82 11.61 -13.31
C TRP A 412 -7.78 12.25 -14.23
N GLN A 413 -7.77 11.80 -15.47
CA GLN A 413 -7.04 12.42 -16.58
C GLN A 413 -8.04 12.78 -17.69
N ALA A 414 -7.85 13.95 -18.31
CA ALA A 414 -8.69 14.38 -19.42
C ALA A 414 -8.52 13.47 -20.66
N PRO A 415 -9.53 13.38 -21.54
CA PRO A 415 -9.41 12.66 -22.80
C PRO A 415 -8.27 13.20 -23.67
N THR A 416 -7.68 12.37 -24.52
CA THR A 416 -6.61 12.78 -25.45
C THR A 416 -7.02 13.88 -26.42
N SER A 417 -8.31 13.98 -26.76
CA SER A 417 -8.87 15.06 -27.57
C SER A 417 -8.88 16.43 -26.87
N LEU A 418 -8.58 16.47 -25.56
CA LEU A 418 -8.66 17.66 -24.74
C LEU A 418 -7.50 17.73 -23.75
N THR A 419 -6.49 18.53 -24.07
CA THR A 419 -5.27 18.68 -23.24
C THR A 419 -5.49 19.50 -21.97
N SER A 420 -6.53 20.35 -21.92
CA SER A 420 -6.91 21.10 -20.71
C SER A 420 -8.41 21.43 -20.71
N PRO A 421 -9.26 20.68 -19.98
CA PRO A 421 -10.67 21.02 -19.85
C PRO A 421 -10.84 22.31 -19.05
N ALA A 422 -11.70 23.21 -19.53
CA ALA A 422 -12.11 24.38 -18.76
C ALA A 422 -12.91 23.97 -17.51
N LEU A 423 -13.67 22.87 -17.61
CA LEU A 423 -14.48 22.31 -16.55
C LEU A 423 -14.62 20.79 -16.75
N THR A 424 -14.57 20.00 -15.69
CA THR A 424 -15.09 18.62 -15.70
C THR A 424 -16.21 18.50 -14.68
N THR A 425 -17.38 18.02 -15.10
CA THR A 425 -18.49 17.73 -14.17
C THR A 425 -18.31 16.33 -13.63
N VAL A 426 -18.09 16.20 -12.32
CA VAL A 426 -18.00 14.92 -11.61
C VAL A 426 -19.35 14.64 -10.99
N SER A 427 -20.00 13.56 -11.40
CA SER A 427 -21.35 13.20 -10.92
C SER A 427 -21.32 11.90 -10.13
N LEU A 428 -21.92 11.92 -8.94
CA LEU A 428 -22.25 10.71 -8.21
C LEU A 428 -23.57 10.16 -8.75
N LEU A 429 -23.54 8.94 -9.26
CA LEU A 429 -24.65 8.26 -9.91
C LEU A 429 -25.18 7.17 -8.97
N LEU A 430 -26.47 7.17 -8.70
CA LEU A 430 -27.19 6.12 -8.00
C LEU A 430 -28.03 5.35 -9.01
N ASN A 431 -27.72 4.06 -9.24
CA ASN A 431 -28.37 3.24 -10.26
C ASN A 431 -28.38 3.92 -11.66
N GLY A 432 -27.31 4.65 -11.99
CA GLY A 432 -27.17 5.38 -13.25
C GLY A 432 -27.77 6.79 -13.29
N ALA A 433 -28.50 7.22 -12.26
CA ALA A 433 -29.05 8.58 -12.16
C ALA A 433 -28.16 9.50 -11.32
N ALA A 434 -27.84 10.69 -11.81
CA ALA A 434 -27.03 11.66 -11.06
C ALA A 434 -27.80 12.18 -9.84
N ILE A 435 -27.27 11.89 -8.64
CA ILE A 435 -27.81 12.38 -7.36
C ILE A 435 -27.04 13.59 -6.83
N SER A 436 -25.80 13.79 -7.29
CA SER A 436 -24.98 14.95 -7.00
C SER A 436 -24.01 15.18 -8.15
N SER A 437 -23.72 16.44 -8.46
CA SER A 437 -22.77 16.83 -9.50
C SER A 437 -21.97 18.05 -9.08
N LEU A 438 -20.66 18.00 -9.29
CA LEU A 438 -19.73 19.10 -9.00
C LEU A 438 -18.94 19.46 -10.26
N GLY A 439 -18.96 20.72 -10.65
CA GLY A 439 -18.08 21.25 -11.69
C GLY A 439 -16.70 21.58 -11.11
N VAL A 440 -15.65 21.03 -11.70
CA VAL A 440 -14.28 21.19 -11.20
C VAL A 440 -13.35 21.74 -12.29
N ASN A 441 -12.62 22.81 -11.96
CA ASN A 441 -11.52 23.36 -12.74
C ASN A 441 -10.22 22.67 -12.28
N GLY A 442 -9.97 21.45 -12.77
CA GLY A 442 -8.87 20.61 -12.32
C GLY A 442 -9.10 19.13 -12.62
N ASN A 443 -8.33 18.27 -11.95
CA ASN A 443 -8.36 16.82 -12.14
C ASN A 443 -8.65 16.02 -10.84
N THR A 444 -9.08 16.71 -9.78
CA THR A 444 -9.41 16.13 -8.48
C THR A 444 -10.72 16.70 -7.93
N ALA A 445 -11.55 15.87 -7.31
CA ALA A 445 -12.81 16.26 -6.69
C ALA A 445 -13.06 15.47 -5.40
N ARG A 446 -13.78 16.07 -4.45
CA ARG A 446 -14.35 15.35 -3.30
C ARG A 446 -15.88 15.43 -3.37
N LEU A 447 -16.54 14.28 -3.28
CA LEU A 447 -17.99 14.16 -3.25
C LEU A 447 -18.43 13.54 -1.91
N ALA A 448 -19.48 14.06 -1.30
CA ALA A 448 -20.10 13.41 -0.15
C ALA A 448 -20.87 12.16 -0.59
N LEU A 449 -20.77 11.08 0.17
CA LEU A 449 -21.54 9.86 -0.05
C LEU A 449 -22.84 9.93 0.78
N PRO A 450 -24.00 9.53 0.22
CA PRO A 450 -25.26 9.50 0.96
C PRO A 450 -25.25 8.44 2.07
N VAL A 451 -25.87 8.74 3.21
CA VAL A 451 -25.75 7.99 4.47
C VAL A 451 -26.47 6.62 4.47
N ASN A 452 -27.25 6.26 3.44
CA ASN A 452 -27.87 4.93 3.33
C ASN A 452 -28.15 4.58 1.87
N VAL A 453 -27.39 3.64 1.31
CA VAL A 453 -27.64 3.04 -0.01
C VAL A 453 -27.72 1.53 0.15
N ASP A 454 -28.81 1.05 0.73
CA ASP A 454 -29.10 -0.39 0.82
C ASP A 454 -29.17 -0.99 -0.58
N GLY A 455 -28.14 -1.74 -0.96
CA GLY A 455 -28.07 -2.53 -2.20
C GLY A 455 -27.97 -1.75 -3.51
N ALA A 456 -27.96 -0.42 -3.48
CA ALA A 456 -27.89 0.40 -4.69
C ALA A 456 -26.44 0.52 -5.20
N THR A 457 -26.25 0.45 -6.52
CA THR A 457 -24.92 0.62 -7.12
C THR A 457 -24.61 2.11 -7.24
N LEU A 458 -23.62 2.56 -6.46
CA LEU A 458 -23.04 3.89 -6.61
C LEU A 458 -21.88 3.85 -7.60
N SER A 459 -21.89 4.76 -8.56
CA SER A 459 -20.79 4.96 -9.51
C SER A 459 -20.48 6.44 -9.68
N VAL A 460 -19.27 6.76 -10.12
CA VAL A 460 -18.87 8.13 -10.45
C VAL A 460 -18.79 8.26 -11.97
N GLY A 461 -19.42 9.30 -12.52
CA GLY A 461 -19.29 9.71 -13.92
C GLY A 461 -18.51 11.01 -14.06
N LEU A 462 -17.79 11.17 -15.18
CA LEU A 462 -17.01 12.37 -15.49
C LEU A 462 -17.49 12.97 -16.81
N ALA A 463 -17.86 14.24 -16.89
CA ALA A 463 -18.23 14.88 -18.16
C ALA A 463 -17.31 16.08 -18.43
N PRO A 464 -16.24 15.92 -19.23
CA PRO A 464 -15.34 17.01 -19.57
C PRO A 464 -16.02 18.01 -20.52
N ALA A 465 -15.72 19.29 -20.32
CA ALA A 465 -16.26 20.40 -21.09
C ALA A 465 -15.19 21.46 -21.38
N THR A 466 -15.31 22.13 -22.53
CA THR A 466 -14.54 23.31 -22.90
C THR A 466 -15.43 24.32 -23.60
N GLY A 467 -15.60 25.50 -22.99
CA GLY A 467 -16.59 26.48 -23.44
C GLY A 467 -17.99 25.88 -23.54
N VAL A 468 -18.54 25.87 -24.74
CA VAL A 468 -19.88 25.35 -25.07
C VAL A 468 -19.89 23.88 -25.47
N VAL A 469 -18.73 23.22 -25.53
CA VAL A 469 -18.59 21.82 -25.96
C VAL A 469 -18.53 20.90 -24.76
N ARG A 470 -19.34 19.83 -24.76
CA ARG A 470 -19.40 18.82 -23.70
C ARG A 470 -19.35 17.41 -24.26
N ASN A 471 -18.69 16.51 -23.54
CA ASN A 471 -18.76 15.08 -23.79
C ASN A 471 -19.44 14.38 -22.61
N THR A 472 -20.59 13.79 -22.89
CA THR A 472 -21.45 13.06 -21.94
C THR A 472 -21.34 11.54 -22.11
N SER A 473 -20.52 11.08 -23.06
CA SER A 473 -20.24 9.67 -23.37
C SER A 473 -19.16 9.08 -22.45
N THR A 474 -19.40 9.04 -21.15
CA THR A 474 -18.35 8.60 -20.22
C THR A 474 -18.71 7.36 -19.43
N THR A 475 -17.69 6.56 -19.15
CA THR A 475 -17.76 5.33 -18.38
C THR A 475 -17.90 5.68 -16.90
N ALA A 476 -18.97 5.19 -16.28
CA ALA A 476 -19.13 5.28 -14.84
C ALA A 476 -18.31 4.19 -14.14
N LEU A 477 -17.57 4.55 -13.08
CA LEU A 477 -16.79 3.59 -12.29
C LEU A 477 -17.43 3.38 -10.92
N GLY A 478 -17.63 2.11 -10.54
CA GLY A 478 -18.28 1.74 -9.28
C GLY A 478 -17.47 2.16 -8.05
N VAL A 479 -18.17 2.66 -7.02
CA VAL A 479 -17.56 3.07 -5.75
C VAL A 479 -17.36 1.85 -4.84
N PRO A 480 -16.14 1.60 -4.31
CA PRO A 480 -15.89 0.48 -3.39
C PRO A 480 -16.44 0.80 -1.99
N LEU A 481 -17.69 0.42 -1.70
CA LEU A 481 -18.36 0.76 -0.44
C LEU A 481 -18.37 -0.35 0.61
N THR A 482 -18.01 -1.58 0.24
CA THR A 482 -18.09 -2.70 1.17
C THR A 482 -16.93 -2.69 2.16
N ILE A 483 -17.26 -2.85 3.44
CA ILE A 483 -16.29 -2.81 4.55
C ILE A 483 -15.77 -4.23 4.83
N PRO A 484 -14.45 -4.49 4.74
CA PRO A 484 -13.86 -5.78 5.15
C PRO A 484 -14.10 -6.08 6.63
N GLN A 485 -14.36 -7.34 6.97
CA GLN A 485 -14.57 -7.79 8.35
C GLN A 485 -13.42 -8.69 8.80
N ILE A 486 -12.74 -8.29 9.88
CA ILE A 486 -11.72 -9.10 10.54
C ILE A 486 -12.40 -10.29 11.23
N SER A 487 -11.87 -11.49 10.97
CA SER A 487 -12.46 -12.77 11.37
C SER A 487 -11.69 -13.50 12.45
N THR A 488 -10.38 -13.27 12.59
CA THR A 488 -9.56 -13.85 13.67
C THR A 488 -8.27 -13.06 13.88
N TRP A 489 -7.79 -13.08 15.13
CA TRP A 489 -6.40 -12.81 15.50
C TRP A 489 -5.89 -13.99 16.33
N ASP A 490 -4.80 -14.61 15.87
CA ASP A 490 -4.19 -15.76 16.57
C ASP A 490 -2.68 -15.58 16.70
N THR A 491 -2.18 -15.47 17.93
CA THR A 491 -0.75 -15.39 18.20
C THR A 491 -0.15 -16.78 18.33
N ASP A 492 0.91 -17.07 17.59
CA ASP A 492 1.63 -18.32 17.66
C ASP A 492 2.40 -18.45 18.99
N ALA A 493 2.19 -19.56 19.69
CA ALA A 493 2.72 -19.80 21.03
C ALA A 493 4.27 -19.90 21.08
N VAL A 494 4.90 -20.22 19.95
CA VAL A 494 6.35 -20.45 19.85
C VAL A 494 7.08 -19.19 19.40
N SER A 495 6.65 -18.59 18.29
CA SER A 495 7.31 -17.44 17.67
C SER A 495 6.84 -16.09 18.20
N GLY A 496 5.67 -16.03 18.85
CA GLY A 496 5.03 -14.79 19.28
C GLY A 496 4.51 -13.92 18.13
N SER A 497 4.56 -14.41 16.89
CA SER A 497 3.98 -13.70 15.74
C SER A 497 2.48 -13.93 15.69
N GLY A 498 1.70 -12.92 15.33
CA GLY A 498 0.25 -13.03 15.25
C GLY A 498 -0.28 -13.00 13.82
N THR A 499 -1.21 -13.90 13.53
CA THR A 499 -1.90 -13.98 12.24
C THR A 499 -3.26 -13.31 12.34
N LEU A 500 -3.43 -12.25 11.55
CA LEU A 500 -4.71 -11.56 11.36
C LEU A 500 -5.38 -12.13 10.10
N SER A 501 -6.65 -12.52 10.19
CA SER A 501 -7.43 -13.00 9.03
C SER A 501 -8.76 -12.29 8.89
N TRP A 502 -9.25 -12.14 7.66
CA TRP A 502 -10.53 -11.51 7.34
C TRP A 502 -11.30 -12.27 6.25
N ALA A 503 -12.59 -12.00 6.12
CA ALA A 503 -13.42 -12.60 5.07
C ALA A 503 -13.04 -12.05 3.68
N VAL A 504 -13.11 -12.91 2.66
CA VAL A 504 -12.93 -12.49 1.25
C VAL A 504 -14.05 -11.54 0.84
N LEU A 505 -13.68 -10.39 0.29
CA LEU A 505 -14.59 -9.41 -0.26
C LEU A 505 -14.67 -9.58 -1.78
N SER A 506 -15.86 -9.94 -2.29
CA SER A 506 -16.07 -10.12 -3.73
C SER A 506 -15.76 -8.83 -4.51
N GLY A 507 -14.97 -8.94 -5.57
CA GLY A 507 -14.57 -7.81 -6.41
C GLY A 507 -13.52 -6.87 -5.80
N ALA A 508 -12.98 -7.16 -4.61
CA ALA A 508 -11.90 -6.37 -4.03
C ALA A 508 -10.58 -6.67 -4.74
N PRO A 509 -9.83 -5.65 -5.22
CA PRO A 509 -8.54 -5.84 -5.88
C PRO A 509 -7.40 -6.20 -4.92
N GLY A 510 -7.63 -6.08 -3.61
CA GLY A 510 -6.67 -6.31 -2.53
C GLY A 510 -7.14 -5.63 -1.25
N TYR A 511 -6.26 -5.61 -0.25
CA TYR A 511 -6.52 -5.00 1.06
C TYR A 511 -5.34 -4.15 1.51
N ARG A 512 -5.62 -3.11 2.27
CA ARG A 512 -4.62 -2.32 3.00
C ARG A 512 -4.89 -2.40 4.48
N LEU A 513 -3.97 -3.03 5.21
CA LEU A 513 -3.97 -3.06 6.66
C LEU A 513 -3.26 -1.81 7.18
N SER A 514 -3.92 -1.06 8.06
CA SER A 514 -3.29 0.05 8.78
C SER A 514 -2.87 -0.46 10.16
N LEU A 515 -1.56 -0.44 10.40
CA LEU A 515 -0.96 -0.80 11.66
C LEU A 515 -0.89 0.42 12.58
N PRO A 516 -0.89 0.21 13.89
CA PRO A 516 -0.64 1.30 14.83
C PRO A 516 0.78 1.84 14.65
N GLY A 517 0.92 3.18 14.71
CA GLY A 517 2.13 3.91 14.31
C GLY A 517 2.09 4.51 12.89
N GLY A 518 1.00 4.31 12.14
CA GLY A 518 0.78 4.92 10.82
C GLY A 518 1.39 4.14 9.65
N GLN A 519 1.96 2.96 9.90
CA GLN A 519 2.43 2.06 8.84
C GLN A 519 1.25 1.40 8.12
N HIS A 520 1.38 1.23 6.80
CA HIS A 520 0.43 0.50 5.98
C HIS A 520 1.07 -0.72 5.33
N LEU A 521 0.33 -1.82 5.24
CA LEU A 521 0.69 -3.03 4.50
C LEU A 521 -0.35 -3.28 3.41
N ASP A 522 0.10 -3.40 2.16
CA ASP A 522 -0.72 -3.79 1.02
C ASP A 522 -0.67 -5.30 0.82
N LEU A 523 -1.85 -5.91 0.71
CA LEU A 523 -2.05 -7.36 0.86
C LEU A 523 -2.98 -7.86 -0.24
N SER A 524 -2.63 -9.00 -0.86
CA SER A 524 -3.45 -9.67 -1.87
C SER A 524 -4.26 -10.85 -1.32
N GLY A 525 -3.89 -11.36 -0.14
CA GLY A 525 -4.57 -12.46 0.54
C GLY A 525 -5.65 -12.02 1.53
N THR A 526 -6.22 -12.99 2.24
CA THR A 526 -7.20 -12.80 3.32
C THR A 526 -6.60 -12.98 4.72
N SER A 527 -5.27 -13.11 4.81
CA SER A 527 -4.55 -13.16 6.07
C SER A 527 -3.16 -12.56 5.94
N THR A 528 -2.60 -12.15 7.07
CA THR A 528 -1.21 -11.71 7.16
C THR A 528 -0.63 -12.02 8.54
N THR A 529 0.67 -12.27 8.60
CA THR A 529 1.39 -12.50 9.85
C THR A 529 2.16 -11.25 10.23
N LEU A 530 1.97 -10.79 11.46
CA LEU A 530 2.68 -9.66 12.06
C LEU A 530 3.70 -10.19 13.06
N THR A 531 4.95 -9.77 12.89
CA THR A 531 6.06 -10.12 13.80
C THR A 531 5.93 -9.40 15.14
N PRO A 532 6.58 -9.89 16.21
CA PRO A 532 6.61 -9.20 17.50
C PRO A 532 7.08 -7.74 17.40
N ALA A 533 8.02 -7.44 16.51
CA ALA A 533 8.51 -6.08 16.27
C ALA A 533 7.43 -5.15 15.70
N GLN A 534 6.59 -5.65 14.79
CA GLN A 534 5.46 -4.89 14.22
C GLN A 534 4.32 -4.70 15.24
N LEU A 535 4.24 -5.56 16.26
CA LEU A 535 3.26 -5.45 17.35
C LEU A 535 3.72 -4.47 18.44
N ALA A 536 5.02 -4.39 18.71
CA ALA A 536 5.60 -3.54 19.75
C ALA A 536 5.46 -2.03 19.47
N SER A 537 5.36 -1.61 18.20
CA SER A 537 5.21 -0.19 17.82
C SER A 537 3.81 0.39 18.06
N GLY A 538 2.87 -0.42 18.59
CA GLY A 538 1.44 -0.18 18.42
C GLY A 538 0.67 0.54 19.53
N GLY A 539 1.29 0.89 20.66
CA GLY A 539 0.55 1.31 21.86
C GLY A 539 -0.29 0.18 22.47
N ASN A 540 -0.97 0.45 23.59
CA ASN A 540 -1.76 -0.56 24.32
C ASN A 540 -3.20 -0.05 24.59
N PRO A 541 -4.26 -0.64 23.99
CA PRO A 541 -4.23 -1.76 23.05
C PRO A 541 -3.83 -1.34 21.63
N ALA A 542 -3.14 -2.23 20.91
CA ALA A 542 -2.82 -2.05 19.50
C ALA A 542 -4.10 -2.20 18.66
N ARG A 543 -4.49 -1.14 17.94
CA ARG A 543 -5.69 -1.15 17.09
C ARG A 543 -5.31 -1.17 15.63
N VAL A 544 -5.95 -2.05 14.86
CA VAL A 544 -5.79 -2.13 13.41
C VAL A 544 -7.10 -1.83 12.70
N THR A 545 -7.00 -1.29 11.49
CA THR A 545 -8.14 -1.13 10.58
C THR A 545 -7.79 -1.70 9.23
N LEU A 546 -8.75 -2.36 8.59
CA LEU A 546 -8.60 -2.96 7.29
C LEU A 546 -9.52 -2.26 6.28
N ARG A 547 -9.02 -2.00 5.07
CA ARG A 547 -9.83 -1.47 3.96
C ARG A 547 -9.53 -2.22 2.67
N SER A 548 -10.48 -2.30 1.75
CA SER A 548 -10.20 -2.79 0.40
C SER A 548 -9.31 -1.77 -0.31
N ALA A 549 -8.23 -2.22 -0.94
CA ALA A 549 -7.31 -1.34 -1.65
C ALA A 549 -6.62 -2.08 -2.79
N GLY A 550 -6.51 -1.44 -3.95
CA GLY A 550 -5.75 -2.00 -5.07
C GLY A 550 -5.90 -1.19 -6.34
N VAL A 551 -5.23 -1.62 -7.41
CA VAL A 551 -5.27 -0.95 -8.72
C VAL A 551 -6.05 -1.81 -9.71
N VAL A 552 -7.11 -1.25 -10.30
CA VAL A 552 -7.92 -1.91 -11.34
C VAL A 552 -7.90 -1.03 -12.58
N ASN A 553 -7.46 -1.59 -13.72
CA ASN A 553 -7.38 -0.86 -15.00
C ASN A 553 -6.66 0.50 -14.90
N GLY A 554 -5.59 0.57 -14.09
CA GLY A 554 -4.82 1.81 -13.86
C GLY A 554 -5.42 2.79 -12.86
N CYS A 555 -6.60 2.52 -12.31
CA CYS A 555 -7.24 3.33 -11.27
C CYS A 555 -6.97 2.75 -9.88
N THR A 556 -6.49 3.57 -8.94
CA THR A 556 -6.37 3.20 -7.52
C THR A 556 -7.73 3.24 -6.85
N LEU A 557 -8.22 2.10 -6.38
CA LEU A 557 -9.48 1.97 -5.65
C LEU A 557 -9.18 1.75 -4.16
N VAL A 558 -9.74 2.59 -3.29
CA VAL A 558 -9.66 2.40 -1.83
C VAL A 558 -11.07 2.56 -1.24
N GLY A 559 -11.51 1.53 -0.51
CA GLY A 559 -12.80 1.53 0.17
C GLY A 559 -12.73 2.05 1.61
N PRO A 560 -13.88 2.09 2.31
CA PRO A 560 -13.95 2.51 3.70
C PRO A 560 -13.16 1.60 4.63
N ALA A 561 -12.80 2.12 5.80
CA ALA A 561 -12.10 1.35 6.83
C ALA A 561 -13.07 0.51 7.66
N SER A 562 -12.62 -0.67 8.08
CA SER A 562 -13.28 -1.46 9.11
C SER A 562 -13.34 -0.69 10.43
N ALA A 563 -14.25 -1.10 11.32
CA ALA A 563 -14.16 -0.71 12.72
C ALA A 563 -12.77 -1.07 13.29
N PRO A 564 -12.18 -0.25 14.18
CA PRO A 564 -10.91 -0.55 14.81
C PRO A 564 -10.96 -1.87 15.59
N PHE A 565 -10.16 -2.85 15.17
CA PHE A 565 -10.03 -4.13 15.84
C PHE A 565 -8.87 -4.08 16.83
N ALA A 566 -9.14 -4.31 18.11
CA ALA A 566 -8.14 -4.31 19.17
C ALA A 566 -7.45 -5.68 19.21
N LEU A 567 -6.16 -5.71 18.85
CA LEU A 567 -5.35 -6.92 18.94
C LEU A 567 -5.10 -7.24 20.42
N ALA A 568 -5.29 -8.49 20.80
CA ALA A 568 -4.86 -8.99 22.11
C ALA A 568 -3.33 -8.91 22.20
N THR A 569 -2.81 -8.03 23.05
CA THR A 569 -1.36 -7.80 23.24
C THR A 569 -0.89 -8.01 24.68
N THR A 570 -1.78 -8.36 25.60
CA THR A 570 -1.44 -8.52 27.02
C THR A 570 -1.10 -9.99 27.30
N PRO A 571 0.16 -10.31 27.69
CA PRO A 571 0.50 -11.67 28.08
C PRO A 571 -0.09 -12.03 29.45
N VAL A 572 -0.39 -13.32 29.64
CA VAL A 572 -0.86 -13.87 30.92
C VAL A 572 0.26 -13.78 31.97
N GLN A 573 -0.10 -13.52 33.23
CA GLN A 573 0.85 -13.39 34.35
C GLN A 573 0.63 -14.49 35.40
N ASP A 574 1.58 -14.62 36.32
CA ASP A 574 1.54 -15.54 37.48
C ASP A 574 1.24 -17.00 37.11
N VAL A 575 1.72 -17.43 35.94
CA VAL A 575 1.55 -18.81 35.49
C VAL A 575 2.38 -19.73 36.36
N ALA A 576 1.69 -20.62 37.07
CA ALA A 576 2.31 -21.71 37.80
C ALA A 576 1.84 -23.04 37.21
N VAL A 577 2.79 -23.96 37.08
CA VAL A 577 2.62 -25.23 36.39
C VAL A 577 3.10 -26.33 37.30
N ASP A 578 2.33 -27.41 37.36
CA ASP A 578 2.71 -28.64 38.02
C ASP A 578 2.40 -29.83 37.12
N TYR A 579 3.22 -30.87 37.23
CA TYR A 579 3.05 -32.12 36.51
C TYR A 579 3.36 -33.28 37.43
N ASP A 580 2.39 -34.16 37.62
CA ASP A 580 2.45 -35.30 38.54
C ASP A 580 2.83 -36.62 37.84
N GLY A 581 3.30 -36.58 36.60
CA GLY A 581 3.63 -37.78 35.82
C GLY A 581 2.51 -38.24 34.87
N ALA A 582 1.27 -37.80 35.08
CA ALA A 582 0.14 -38.10 34.19
C ALA A 582 -0.78 -36.90 33.92
N THR A 583 -0.82 -35.94 34.83
CA THR A 583 -1.70 -34.77 34.81
C THR A 583 -0.87 -33.50 34.84
N LEU A 584 -1.10 -32.64 33.85
CA LEU A 584 -0.63 -31.25 33.82
C LEU A 584 -1.66 -30.38 34.53
N SER A 585 -1.27 -29.68 35.57
CA SER A 585 -2.06 -28.63 36.21
C SER A 585 -1.43 -27.27 35.96
N ALA A 586 -2.23 -26.29 35.55
CA ALA A 586 -1.75 -24.92 35.41
C ALA A 586 -2.74 -23.95 36.07
N ARG A 587 -2.20 -22.91 36.71
CA ARG A 587 -2.96 -21.78 37.26
C ARG A 587 -2.35 -20.47 36.80
N TRP A 588 -3.15 -19.42 36.67
CA TRP A 588 -2.71 -18.13 36.14
C TRP A 588 -3.60 -16.98 36.60
N SER A 589 -3.11 -15.74 36.46
CA SER A 589 -3.89 -14.54 36.74
C SER A 589 -4.83 -14.17 35.59
N ALA A 590 -6.00 -13.62 35.93
CA ALA A 590 -6.97 -13.15 34.95
C ALA A 590 -6.39 -12.04 34.06
N VAL A 591 -6.75 -12.04 32.78
CA VAL A 591 -6.46 -10.97 31.83
C VAL A 591 -7.77 -10.24 31.57
N SER A 592 -7.76 -8.91 31.54
CA SER A 592 -8.97 -8.11 31.28
C SER A 592 -9.61 -8.56 29.97
N GLU A 593 -10.94 -8.76 29.96
CA GLU A 593 -11.69 -9.27 28.79
C GLU A 593 -11.31 -10.70 28.34
N GLY A 594 -10.40 -11.37 29.04
CA GLY A 594 -10.04 -12.77 28.81
C GLY A 594 -11.18 -13.69 29.21
N GLN A 595 -11.77 -14.41 28.24
CA GLN A 595 -12.89 -15.31 28.50
C GLN A 595 -12.43 -16.76 28.69
N SER A 596 -11.49 -17.21 27.86
CA SER A 596 -10.89 -18.54 27.90
C SER A 596 -9.39 -18.44 27.66
N TYR A 597 -8.66 -19.51 27.94
CA TYR A 597 -7.20 -19.54 27.81
C TYR A 597 -6.76 -20.74 26.97
N ARG A 598 -5.75 -20.55 26.14
CA ARG A 598 -5.04 -21.64 25.44
C ARG A 598 -3.77 -21.96 26.21
N ILE A 599 -3.62 -23.23 26.62
CA ILE A 599 -2.46 -23.72 27.35
C ILE A 599 -1.69 -24.61 26.40
N SER A 600 -0.48 -24.22 26.00
CA SER A 600 0.35 -24.99 25.07
C SER A 600 1.57 -25.53 25.81
N VAL A 601 1.77 -26.85 25.73
CA VAL A 601 3.02 -27.48 26.14
C VAL A 601 3.99 -27.39 24.97
N LEU A 602 5.08 -26.66 25.15
CA LEU A 602 6.14 -26.50 24.18
C LEU A 602 7.21 -27.58 24.40
N LYS A 603 7.64 -28.19 23.31
CA LYS A 603 8.69 -29.18 23.24
C LYS A 603 9.88 -28.64 22.48
N THR A 604 11.05 -28.63 23.13
CA THR A 604 12.32 -28.25 22.53
C THR A 604 13.24 -29.45 22.36
N VAL A 605 13.59 -29.77 21.12
CA VAL A 605 14.52 -30.84 20.73
C VAL A 605 15.65 -30.23 19.92
N THR A 606 16.90 -30.39 20.37
CA THR A 606 18.10 -29.89 19.66
C THR A 606 17.99 -28.40 19.26
N GLY A 607 17.45 -27.57 20.15
CA GLY A 607 17.27 -26.13 19.93
C GLY A 607 16.04 -25.72 19.11
N THR A 608 15.27 -26.67 18.57
CA THR A 608 14.02 -26.40 17.84
C THR A 608 12.83 -26.56 18.77
N THR A 609 12.02 -25.50 18.93
CA THR A 609 10.81 -25.51 19.76
C THR A 609 9.56 -25.68 18.89
N SER A 610 8.63 -26.51 19.36
CA SER A 610 7.34 -26.79 18.71
C SER A 610 6.26 -26.97 19.79
N VAL A 611 4.98 -26.88 19.43
CA VAL A 611 3.90 -27.27 20.34
C VAL A 611 3.81 -28.79 20.38
N ASP A 612 3.89 -29.38 21.57
CA ASP A 612 3.65 -30.81 21.79
C ASP A 612 2.15 -31.11 21.81
N GLN A 613 1.44 -30.37 22.67
CA GLN A 613 -0.01 -30.46 22.82
C GLN A 613 -0.55 -29.11 23.30
N ALA A 614 -1.78 -28.79 22.89
CA ALA A 614 -2.50 -27.60 23.33
C ALA A 614 -3.85 -27.98 23.96
N PHE A 615 -4.22 -27.26 25.00
CA PHE A 615 -5.47 -27.37 25.74
C PHE A 615 -6.20 -26.04 25.74
N THR A 616 -7.50 -26.08 26.01
CA THR A 616 -8.31 -24.87 26.19
C THR A 616 -8.98 -24.93 27.56
N SER A 617 -8.92 -23.84 28.31
CA SER A 617 -9.62 -23.73 29.59
C SER A 617 -11.12 -23.58 29.38
N SER A 618 -11.91 -23.99 30.37
CA SER A 618 -13.31 -23.55 30.43
C SER A 618 -13.39 -22.04 30.68
N ALA A 619 -14.50 -21.42 30.27
CA ALA A 619 -14.65 -19.97 30.41
C ALA A 619 -14.64 -19.54 31.89
N GLY A 620 -13.88 -18.49 32.22
CA GLY A 620 -13.75 -17.97 33.58
C GLY A 620 -12.91 -18.83 34.54
N VAL A 621 -12.37 -19.96 34.11
CA VAL A 621 -11.49 -20.82 34.91
C VAL A 621 -10.05 -20.32 34.84
N LEU A 622 -9.41 -20.16 35.99
CA LEU A 622 -8.03 -19.67 36.14
C LEU A 622 -7.05 -20.74 36.65
N GLU A 623 -7.56 -21.92 36.97
CA GLU A 623 -6.79 -23.09 37.37
C GLU A 623 -7.48 -24.34 36.84
N GLN A 624 -6.75 -25.18 36.10
CA GLN A 624 -7.30 -26.40 35.53
C GLN A 624 -6.21 -27.44 35.31
N SER A 625 -6.65 -28.70 35.32
CA SER A 625 -5.80 -29.87 35.12
C SER A 625 -6.25 -30.68 33.90
N TRP A 626 -5.29 -31.27 33.18
CA TRP A 626 -5.51 -32.09 31.99
C TRP A 626 -4.63 -33.33 32.04
N ALA A 627 -5.18 -34.47 31.60
CA ALA A 627 -4.36 -35.63 31.30
C ALA A 627 -3.37 -35.29 30.19
N TYR A 628 -2.09 -35.56 30.42
CA TYR A 628 -1.02 -35.24 29.50
C TYR A 628 0.02 -36.36 29.51
N THR A 629 0.43 -36.79 28.31
CA THR A 629 1.51 -37.74 28.12
C THR A 629 2.48 -37.14 27.12
N PRO A 630 3.72 -36.81 27.53
CA PRO A 630 4.70 -36.24 26.63
C PRO A 630 4.95 -37.11 25.41
N SER A 631 4.96 -36.52 24.21
CA SER A 631 5.33 -37.29 23.01
C SER A 631 6.83 -37.64 22.97
N ASN A 632 7.65 -36.87 23.69
CA ASN A 632 9.07 -37.12 23.89
C ASN A 632 9.49 -36.65 25.29
N ALA A 633 9.70 -37.60 26.21
CA ALA A 633 10.08 -37.32 27.59
C ALA A 633 11.56 -36.87 27.77
N GLU A 634 12.41 -37.04 26.75
CA GLU A 634 13.81 -36.58 26.77
C GLU A 634 13.94 -35.11 26.36
N ALA A 635 12.89 -34.54 25.74
CA ALA A 635 12.87 -33.15 25.33
C ALA A 635 12.75 -32.20 26.54
N SER A 636 13.21 -30.96 26.37
CA SER A 636 12.88 -29.90 27.33
C SER A 636 11.44 -29.47 27.09
N LEU A 637 10.61 -29.61 28.14
CA LEU A 637 9.19 -29.29 28.09
C LEU A 637 8.88 -28.07 28.94
N SER A 638 8.13 -27.15 28.38
CA SER A 638 7.66 -25.94 29.06
C SER A 638 6.21 -25.67 28.71
N VAL A 639 5.53 -24.85 29.48
CA VAL A 639 4.12 -24.54 29.30
C VAL A 639 3.96 -23.03 29.17
N VAL A 640 3.16 -22.64 28.20
CA VAL A 640 2.73 -21.26 27.98
C VAL A 640 1.20 -21.17 27.98
N VAL A 641 0.69 -20.04 28.40
CA VAL A 641 -0.73 -19.71 28.50
C VAL A 641 -0.97 -18.42 27.72
N GLN A 642 -2.01 -18.43 26.89
CA GLN A 642 -2.45 -17.31 26.07
C GLN A 642 -3.92 -17.01 26.38
N ALA A 643 -4.25 -15.74 26.57
CA ALA A 643 -5.64 -15.33 26.77
C ALA A 643 -6.37 -15.20 25.42
N ASN A 644 -7.62 -15.66 25.37
CA ASN A 644 -8.57 -15.32 24.32
C ASN A 644 -9.40 -14.12 24.79
N GLN A 645 -9.34 -12.99 24.09
CA GLN A 645 -10.04 -11.74 24.42
C GLN A 645 -11.01 -11.36 23.27
N PRO A 646 -12.13 -12.09 23.07
CA PRO A 646 -12.94 -11.96 21.87
C PRO A 646 -13.46 -10.54 21.65
N VAL A 647 -13.32 -10.03 20.42
CA VAL A 647 -13.87 -8.72 20.02
C VAL A 647 -15.13 -8.97 19.21
N LEU A 648 -16.30 -8.63 19.74
CA LEU A 648 -17.61 -8.87 19.10
C LEU A 648 -17.85 -10.35 18.70
N GLY A 649 -17.36 -11.29 19.51
CA GLY A 649 -17.48 -12.73 19.24
C GLY A 649 -16.39 -13.32 18.34
N THR A 650 -15.50 -12.47 17.80
CA THR A 650 -14.37 -12.87 16.96
C THR A 650 -13.19 -13.35 17.83
N PRO A 651 -12.62 -14.55 17.62
CA PRO A 651 -11.45 -15.04 18.36
C PRO A 651 -10.25 -14.09 18.27
N ASN A 652 -9.61 -13.85 19.42
CA ASN A 652 -8.51 -12.89 19.57
C ASN A 652 -7.51 -13.40 20.61
N ILE A 653 -6.61 -14.28 20.18
CA ILE A 653 -5.62 -14.95 21.04
C ILE A 653 -4.37 -14.08 21.17
N GLY A 654 -4.09 -13.65 22.40
CA GLY A 654 -2.95 -12.81 22.74
C GLY A 654 -1.61 -13.55 22.84
N PRO A 655 -0.53 -12.84 23.16
CA PRO A 655 0.80 -13.42 23.32
C PRO A 655 0.89 -14.38 24.49
N SER A 656 1.83 -15.31 24.41
CA SER A 656 2.17 -16.23 25.50
C SER A 656 2.87 -15.50 26.65
N ASN A 657 2.70 -16.01 27.87
CA ASN A 657 3.57 -15.68 28.99
C ASN A 657 4.99 -16.23 28.78
N GLN A 658 5.90 -15.86 29.68
CA GLN A 658 7.21 -16.52 29.74
C GLN A 658 7.06 -18.01 30.05
N ALA A 659 7.63 -18.86 29.19
CA ALA A 659 7.53 -20.31 29.29
C ALA A 659 7.97 -20.82 30.67
N SER A 660 7.07 -21.56 31.33
CA SER A 660 7.32 -22.17 32.64
C SER A 660 7.71 -23.63 32.45
N ALA A 661 8.83 -24.07 33.03
CA ALA A 661 9.27 -25.46 32.91
C ALA A 661 8.19 -26.42 33.43
N LEU A 662 7.85 -27.43 32.63
CA LEU A 662 6.85 -28.44 33.00
C LEU A 662 7.31 -29.28 34.19
N TYR A 663 8.59 -29.63 34.20
CA TYR A 663 9.21 -30.48 35.20
C TYR A 663 10.43 -29.79 35.80
N ARG A 664 10.61 -29.97 37.11
CA ARG A 664 11.80 -29.56 37.85
C ARG A 664 12.36 -30.78 38.57
N SER A 665 13.67 -30.80 38.79
CA SER A 665 14.36 -31.90 39.47
C SER A 665 13.69 -32.25 40.79
N ALA A 666 13.50 -33.55 41.03
CA ALA A 666 12.76 -34.05 42.17
C ALA A 666 13.24 -35.45 42.59
N PHE A 667 12.86 -35.86 43.80
CA PHE A 667 12.99 -37.25 44.24
C PHE A 667 11.67 -37.99 43.96
N ILE A 668 11.75 -39.09 43.22
CA ILE A 668 10.61 -39.91 42.84
C ILE A 668 10.70 -41.24 43.60
N PRO A 669 9.69 -41.60 44.41
CA PRO A 669 9.61 -42.93 45.00
C PRO A 669 9.35 -44.02 43.96
N SER A 670 9.85 -45.22 44.24
CA SER A 670 9.71 -46.36 43.33
C SER A 670 8.27 -46.80 43.10
N ALA A 671 8.00 -47.30 41.90
CA ALA A 671 6.68 -47.80 41.50
C ALA A 671 6.50 -49.32 41.75
N GLN A 672 7.60 -50.05 41.87
CA GLN A 672 7.61 -51.51 41.96
C GLN A 672 7.29 -52.00 43.37
N ALA A 673 6.71 -53.21 43.48
CA ALA A 673 6.51 -53.89 44.76
C ALA A 673 7.84 -54.30 45.42
N ALA A 674 7.87 -54.41 46.75
CA ALA A 674 9.09 -54.74 47.50
C ALA A 674 9.70 -56.10 47.12
N SER A 675 8.89 -57.02 46.59
CA SER A 675 9.35 -58.33 46.09
C SER A 675 10.16 -58.24 44.79
N THR A 676 10.08 -57.13 44.06
CA THR A 676 10.80 -56.89 42.81
C THR A 676 11.99 -55.97 43.05
N SER A 677 11.75 -54.86 43.74
CA SER A 677 12.81 -53.98 44.23
C SER A 677 12.41 -53.38 45.57
N PHE A 678 13.33 -53.37 46.53
CA PHE A 678 13.08 -52.78 47.83
C PHE A 678 12.70 -51.30 47.67
N PRO A 679 11.80 -50.75 48.50
CA PRO A 679 11.37 -49.35 48.40
C PRO A 679 12.56 -48.39 48.33
N HIS A 680 12.56 -47.54 47.31
CA HIS A 680 13.68 -46.66 47.00
C HIS A 680 13.24 -45.31 46.46
N LEU A 681 14.16 -44.36 46.49
CA LEU A 681 14.03 -43.05 45.87
C LEU A 681 15.05 -42.92 44.74
N ILE A 682 14.60 -42.37 43.62
CA ILE A 682 15.49 -41.94 42.56
C ILE A 682 15.54 -40.40 42.47
N PRO A 683 16.73 -39.80 42.31
CA PRO A 683 16.92 -38.39 42.02
C PRO A 683 16.75 -38.17 40.51
N ALA A 684 15.63 -37.60 40.10
CA ALA A 684 15.33 -37.39 38.69
C ALA A 684 15.56 -35.92 38.28
N GLN A 685 16.69 -35.66 37.62
CA GLN A 685 17.00 -34.33 37.05
C GLN A 685 16.19 -34.02 35.79
N THR A 686 15.77 -35.05 35.06
CA THR A 686 15.00 -34.93 33.82
C THR A 686 13.67 -35.65 33.96
N LEU A 687 12.69 -35.23 33.15
CA LEU A 687 11.38 -35.85 33.12
C LEU A 687 11.44 -37.31 32.66
N SER A 688 12.31 -37.65 31.69
CA SER A 688 12.53 -39.03 31.23
C SER A 688 12.92 -39.98 32.36
N THR A 689 13.81 -39.53 33.26
CA THR A 689 14.23 -40.30 34.44
C THR A 689 13.05 -40.48 35.41
N ALA A 690 12.28 -39.41 35.65
CA ALA A 690 11.13 -39.44 36.55
C ALA A 690 10.01 -40.38 36.07
N LEU A 691 9.73 -40.39 34.76
CA LEU A 691 8.66 -41.21 34.16
C LEU A 691 9.06 -42.68 34.03
N SER A 692 10.31 -42.96 33.64
CA SER A 692 10.75 -44.33 33.38
C SER A 692 11.17 -45.08 34.64
N GLY A 693 11.59 -44.37 35.69
CA GLY A 693 12.21 -44.98 36.85
C GLY A 693 13.62 -45.54 36.60
N ASN A 694 14.17 -45.36 35.40
CA ASN A 694 15.42 -45.95 34.96
C ASN A 694 16.59 -44.97 35.06
N ALA A 695 17.81 -45.50 34.94
CA ALA A 695 19.02 -44.69 34.95
C ALA A 695 19.04 -43.66 33.79
N PRO A 696 19.54 -42.43 34.03
CA PRO A 696 19.80 -41.47 32.97
C PRO A 696 20.91 -41.99 32.03
N ALA A 697 20.91 -41.52 30.78
CA ALA A 697 21.94 -41.90 29.80
C ALA A 697 23.36 -41.46 30.24
N ALA A 698 23.48 -40.29 30.87
CA ALA A 698 24.72 -39.77 31.42
C ALA A 698 24.86 -40.09 32.92
N ALA A 699 26.10 -40.21 33.39
CA ALA A 699 26.39 -40.33 34.82
C ALA A 699 25.90 -39.07 35.58
N LEU A 700 25.35 -39.28 36.78
CA LEU A 700 25.00 -38.17 37.65
C LEU A 700 26.30 -37.53 38.15
N THR A 701 26.52 -36.24 37.88
CA THR A 701 27.77 -35.55 38.22
C THR A 701 27.54 -34.53 39.31
N LEU A 702 28.32 -34.62 40.37
CA LEU A 702 28.38 -33.67 41.48
C LEU A 702 29.63 -32.84 41.40
N TYR A 703 29.56 -31.60 41.85
CA TYR A 703 30.69 -30.69 41.92
C TYR A 703 31.00 -30.41 43.38
N LEU A 704 32.26 -30.60 43.76
CA LEU A 704 32.69 -30.49 45.14
C LEU A 704 33.66 -29.33 45.29
N PRO A 705 33.57 -28.57 46.41
CA PRO A 705 34.55 -27.53 46.73
C PRO A 705 35.92 -28.16 46.99
N GLN A 706 36.92 -27.37 47.39
CA GLN A 706 38.14 -27.95 47.94
C GLN A 706 37.75 -28.99 49.03
N ILE A 707 38.40 -30.16 49.07
CA ILE A 707 38.18 -31.23 50.07
C ILE A 707 39.49 -31.76 50.66
N GLY A 708 40.64 -31.32 50.15
CA GLY A 708 41.97 -31.62 50.70
C GLY A 708 42.39 -30.65 51.81
N LYS A 709 43.26 -31.09 52.72
CA LYS A 709 43.76 -30.28 53.86
C LYS A 709 44.68 -29.14 53.41
N THR A 710 45.53 -29.39 52.40
CA THR A 710 46.49 -28.44 51.84
C THR A 710 46.69 -28.71 50.34
N GLY A 711 45.85 -28.16 49.47
CA GLY A 711 45.98 -28.30 48.01
C GLY A 711 45.16 -29.45 47.39
N SER A 712 45.45 -29.76 46.13
CA SER A 712 44.72 -30.78 45.35
C SER A 712 44.99 -32.19 45.85
N LEU A 713 43.99 -33.08 45.75
CA LEU A 713 44.18 -34.51 46.01
C LEU A 713 45.20 -35.13 45.05
N SER A 714 45.95 -36.12 45.54
CA SER A 714 46.88 -36.90 44.73
C SER A 714 46.15 -38.01 43.94
N GLY A 715 46.66 -38.39 42.77
CA GLY A 715 46.17 -39.57 42.05
C GLY A 715 44.78 -39.47 41.40
N LEU A 716 44.31 -38.28 41.04
CA LEU A 716 43.06 -38.12 40.27
C LEU A 716 43.19 -38.65 38.83
N PRO A 717 42.16 -39.33 38.26
CA PRO A 717 40.88 -39.62 38.88
C PRO A 717 40.94 -40.81 39.84
N ILE A 718 40.28 -40.69 40.99
CA ILE A 718 40.14 -41.77 41.98
C ILE A 718 38.81 -42.47 41.70
N SER A 719 38.85 -43.78 41.41
CA SER A 719 37.66 -44.55 41.07
C SER A 719 37.56 -45.84 41.89
N ASN A 720 36.38 -46.10 42.44
CA ASN A 720 36.03 -47.37 43.11
C ASN A 720 34.55 -47.68 42.88
N GLY A 721 34.26 -48.81 42.24
CA GLY A 721 32.90 -49.18 41.82
C GLY A 721 32.24 -48.07 40.97
N PRO A 722 31.03 -47.61 41.29
CA PRO A 722 30.31 -46.61 40.49
C PRO A 722 30.75 -45.17 40.74
N PHE A 723 31.72 -44.92 41.63
CA PHE A 723 32.14 -43.58 42.03
C PHE A 723 33.49 -43.22 41.41
N THR A 724 33.54 -42.07 40.74
CA THR A 724 34.78 -41.51 40.19
C THR A 724 34.91 -40.03 40.55
N LEU A 725 35.95 -39.67 41.29
CA LEU A 725 36.33 -38.29 41.54
C LEU A 725 37.44 -37.86 40.58
N ALA A 726 37.22 -36.78 39.83
CA ALA A 726 38.17 -36.21 38.89
C ALA A 726 38.36 -34.70 39.14
N ALA A 727 39.40 -34.11 38.56
CA ALA A 727 39.57 -32.66 38.53
C ALA A 727 38.46 -32.01 37.67
N ALA A 728 37.92 -30.88 38.14
CA ALA A 728 36.95 -30.08 37.41
C ALA A 728 37.57 -28.75 36.95
N PRO A 729 37.06 -28.14 35.86
CA PRO A 729 37.62 -26.92 35.29
C PRO A 729 37.33 -25.65 36.10
N GLY A 730 36.46 -25.69 37.11
CA GLY A 730 36.03 -24.52 37.89
C GLY A 730 36.92 -24.20 39.09
N ALA A 731 37.13 -22.91 39.37
CA ALA A 731 37.88 -22.47 40.56
C ALA A 731 37.09 -22.65 41.87
N THR A 732 35.76 -22.53 41.83
CA THR A 732 34.87 -22.68 43.01
C THR A 732 34.68 -24.15 43.39
N TYR A 733 34.48 -25.01 42.39
CA TYR A 733 34.35 -26.46 42.57
C TYR A 733 35.47 -27.17 41.79
N PRO A 734 36.65 -27.37 42.40
CA PRO A 734 37.81 -27.95 41.73
C PRO A 734 37.70 -29.45 41.46
N TYR A 735 36.66 -30.13 41.96
CA TYR A 735 36.43 -31.55 41.71
C TYR A 735 35.05 -31.84 41.14
N SER A 736 34.97 -32.90 40.33
CA SER A 736 33.73 -33.50 39.87
C SER A 736 33.66 -34.96 40.32
N LEU A 737 32.54 -35.35 40.91
CA LEU A 737 32.23 -36.69 41.36
C LEU A 737 31.13 -37.28 40.47
N ALA A 738 31.51 -38.21 39.60
CA ALA A 738 30.58 -38.94 38.75
C ALA A 738 30.05 -40.19 39.47
N ILE A 739 28.74 -40.39 39.41
CA ILE A 739 28.02 -41.58 39.85
C ILE A 739 27.51 -42.29 38.60
N ALA A 740 28.09 -43.46 38.30
CA ALA A 740 27.83 -44.19 37.07
C ALA A 740 26.34 -44.56 36.90
N SER A 741 25.81 -44.34 35.70
CA SER A 741 24.43 -44.72 35.33
C SER A 741 24.28 -46.21 34.98
N SER A 742 25.38 -46.96 34.92
CA SER A 742 25.38 -48.41 34.62
C SER A 742 26.67 -49.06 35.13
N GLY A 743 26.74 -50.40 35.06
CA GLY A 743 27.92 -51.19 35.46
C GLY A 743 27.72 -52.00 36.74
N THR A 744 28.80 -52.67 37.18
CA THR A 744 28.82 -53.46 38.43
C THR A 744 28.58 -52.56 39.63
N ASP A 745 27.75 -53.01 40.57
CA ASP A 745 27.37 -52.26 41.77
C ASP A 745 26.76 -50.87 41.46
N SER A 746 26.11 -50.71 40.30
CA SER A 746 25.47 -49.44 39.95
C SER A 746 24.38 -49.07 40.96
N PRO A 747 24.32 -47.81 41.43
CA PRO A 747 23.29 -47.36 42.34
C PRO A 747 21.90 -47.31 41.69
N TRP A 748 21.80 -47.41 40.36
CA TRP A 748 20.54 -47.45 39.62
C TRP A 748 19.95 -48.86 39.46
N THR A 749 20.70 -49.90 39.82
CA THR A 749 20.21 -51.29 39.77
C THR A 749 19.69 -51.68 41.15
N PHE A 750 18.36 -51.76 41.28
CA PHE A 750 17.69 -52.15 42.52
C PHE A 750 17.23 -53.61 42.46
N ASP A 751 17.39 -54.31 43.58
CA ASP A 751 16.88 -55.66 43.82
C ASP A 751 16.04 -55.67 45.11
N SER A 752 15.63 -56.84 45.59
CA SER A 752 14.85 -56.97 46.82
C SER A 752 15.65 -56.73 48.11
N SER A 753 16.94 -56.40 48.03
CA SER A 753 17.80 -56.22 49.21
C SER A 753 17.57 -54.83 49.82
N PRO A 754 17.36 -54.72 51.14
CA PRO A 754 17.24 -53.44 51.81
C PRO A 754 18.53 -52.62 51.77
N LEU A 755 19.71 -53.27 51.85
CA LEU A 755 21.01 -52.66 51.60
C LEU A 755 21.78 -53.49 50.56
N ARG A 756 22.26 -52.84 49.50
CA ARG A 756 23.06 -53.51 48.46
C ARG A 756 24.53 -53.60 48.88
N SER A 757 24.95 -54.79 49.32
CA SER A 757 26.28 -55.02 49.90
C SER A 757 27.46 -54.69 48.97
N GLY A 758 27.32 -54.89 47.65
CA GLY A 758 28.33 -54.51 46.66
C GLY A 758 28.53 -52.99 46.57
N LEU A 759 27.44 -52.23 46.45
CA LEU A 759 27.45 -50.77 46.44
C LEU A 759 28.02 -50.18 47.74
N LEU A 760 27.65 -50.76 48.90
CA LEU A 760 28.20 -50.37 50.20
C LEU A 760 29.72 -50.56 50.26
N LYS A 761 30.23 -51.72 49.83
CA LYS A 761 31.68 -51.99 49.80
C LYS A 761 32.42 -51.02 48.88
N ALA A 762 31.86 -50.73 47.70
CA ALA A 762 32.41 -49.74 46.78
C ALA A 762 32.44 -48.33 47.41
N TYR A 763 31.37 -47.92 48.09
CA TYR A 763 31.29 -46.63 48.80
C TYR A 763 32.36 -46.50 49.89
N VAL A 764 32.50 -47.52 50.74
CA VAL A 764 33.53 -47.52 51.82
C VAL A 764 34.94 -47.48 51.23
N ALA A 765 35.23 -48.33 50.23
CA ALA A 765 36.53 -48.38 49.57
C ALA A 765 36.85 -47.04 48.87
N PHE A 766 35.84 -46.41 48.26
CA PHE A 766 35.98 -45.09 47.65
C PHE A 766 36.38 -44.02 48.67
N LEU A 767 35.69 -43.92 49.81
CA LEU A 767 36.04 -42.95 50.84
C LEU A 767 37.43 -43.19 51.46
N GLN A 768 37.81 -44.46 51.67
CA GLN A 768 39.15 -44.82 52.13
C GLN A 768 40.24 -44.45 51.10
N ALA A 769 39.95 -44.59 49.81
CA ALA A 769 40.85 -44.15 48.74
C ALA A 769 40.98 -42.62 48.68
N LEU A 770 39.88 -41.87 48.89
CA LEU A 770 39.93 -40.41 48.99
C LEU A 770 40.77 -39.96 50.19
N GLU A 771 40.59 -40.58 51.35
CA GLU A 771 41.39 -40.30 52.56
C GLU A 771 42.88 -40.58 52.31
N SER A 772 43.21 -41.71 51.69
CA SER A 772 44.58 -42.07 51.29
C SER A 772 45.19 -41.09 50.28
N ALA A 773 44.36 -40.48 49.42
CA ALA A 773 44.78 -39.49 48.44
C ALA A 773 44.98 -38.08 49.02
N GLY A 774 44.66 -37.86 50.29
CA GLY A 774 44.87 -36.60 51.01
C GLY A 774 43.60 -35.80 51.33
N ALA A 775 42.41 -36.42 51.22
CA ALA A 775 41.17 -35.75 51.63
C ALA A 775 41.19 -35.48 53.14
N ALA A 776 40.80 -34.27 53.53
CA ALA A 776 40.63 -33.93 54.94
C ALA A 776 39.36 -34.60 55.49
N ALA A 777 39.27 -34.75 56.82
CA ALA A 777 38.11 -35.39 57.44
C ALA A 777 36.78 -34.68 57.12
N TRP A 778 36.77 -33.33 57.09
CA TRP A 778 35.62 -32.56 56.64
C TRP A 778 35.30 -32.77 55.15
N GLY A 779 36.32 -33.01 54.33
CA GLY A 779 36.17 -33.34 52.91
C GLY A 779 35.51 -34.71 52.71
N ILE A 780 35.88 -35.69 53.53
CA ILE A 780 35.20 -37.00 53.57
C ILE A 780 33.73 -36.81 53.96
N ILE A 781 33.43 -36.08 55.05
CA ILE A 781 32.05 -35.81 55.48
C ILE A 781 31.24 -35.10 54.37
N ALA A 782 31.83 -34.14 53.66
CA ALA A 782 31.19 -33.46 52.54
C ALA A 782 30.86 -34.43 51.39
N VAL A 783 31.76 -35.35 51.04
CA VAL A 783 31.50 -36.40 50.04
C VAL A 783 30.39 -37.35 50.51
N GLN A 784 30.40 -37.74 51.80
CA GLN A 784 29.36 -38.59 52.37
C GLN A 784 27.98 -37.92 52.31
N ASP A 785 27.87 -36.64 52.68
CA ASP A 785 26.61 -35.89 52.58
C ASP A 785 26.21 -35.72 51.12
N ALA A 786 27.11 -35.31 50.23
CA ALA A 786 26.80 -35.15 48.81
C ALA A 786 26.24 -36.45 48.18
N LEU A 787 26.86 -37.60 48.45
CA LEU A 787 26.37 -38.90 47.98
C LEU A 787 25.04 -39.27 48.62
N ALA A 788 24.91 -39.14 49.95
CA ALA A 788 23.68 -39.49 50.66
C ALA A 788 22.46 -38.67 50.20
N ARG A 789 22.68 -37.47 49.67
CA ARG A 789 21.61 -36.55 49.27
C ARG A 789 21.05 -36.80 47.88
N VAL A 790 21.86 -37.31 46.95
CA VAL A 790 21.48 -37.38 45.52
C VAL A 790 21.90 -38.69 44.84
N MET A 791 22.43 -39.66 45.55
CA MET A 791 22.57 -41.01 45.00
C MET A 791 21.21 -41.71 45.03
N PRO A 792 20.82 -42.48 43.99
CA PRO A 792 19.66 -43.35 44.06
C PRO A 792 19.83 -44.40 45.18
N GLN A 793 18.86 -44.49 46.08
CA GLN A 793 19.00 -45.22 47.35
C GLN A 793 17.68 -45.88 47.75
N THR A 794 17.77 -47.08 48.32
CA THR A 794 16.67 -47.67 49.09
C THR A 794 16.38 -46.84 50.35
N PHE A 795 15.23 -47.08 50.99
CA PHE A 795 14.89 -46.40 52.24
C PHE A 795 15.91 -46.70 53.34
N GLU A 796 16.38 -47.95 53.48
CA GLU A 796 17.41 -48.31 54.47
C GLU A 796 18.80 -47.76 54.09
N GLU A 797 19.13 -47.74 52.80
CA GLU A 797 20.37 -47.10 52.31
C GLU A 797 20.41 -45.60 52.63
N SER A 798 19.27 -44.90 52.60
CA SER A 798 19.22 -43.49 53.00
C SER A 798 19.63 -43.26 54.45
N LEU A 799 19.36 -44.23 55.32
CA LEU A 799 19.78 -44.21 56.72
C LEU A 799 21.26 -44.57 56.87
N TYR A 800 21.76 -45.53 56.09
CA TYR A 800 23.16 -45.93 56.12
C TYR A 800 24.09 -44.85 55.53
N TYR A 801 23.85 -44.37 54.31
CA TYR A 801 24.72 -43.36 53.70
C TYR A 801 24.60 -42.01 54.40
N GLY A 802 23.38 -41.67 54.87
CA GLY A 802 23.11 -40.44 55.62
C GLY A 802 23.69 -40.42 57.04
N PHE A 803 23.71 -41.55 57.76
CA PHE A 803 24.02 -41.58 59.19
C PHE A 803 24.89 -42.74 59.64
N GLY A 804 25.43 -43.56 58.73
CA GLY A 804 26.11 -44.80 59.10
C GLY A 804 25.23 -45.77 59.89
N LEU A 805 23.90 -45.65 59.80
CA LEU A 805 22.98 -46.52 60.53
C LEU A 805 23.11 -47.94 60.00
N ALA A 806 23.69 -48.82 60.81
CA ALA A 806 23.86 -50.22 60.49
C ALA A 806 23.26 -51.06 61.61
N PHE A 807 22.42 -52.02 61.23
CA PHE A 807 21.99 -53.10 62.12
C PHE A 807 22.90 -54.31 61.95
N PRO A 808 22.95 -55.22 62.95
CA PRO A 808 23.64 -56.49 62.78
C PRO A 808 23.10 -57.22 61.55
N SER A 809 23.93 -57.36 60.52
CA SER A 809 23.53 -57.96 59.24
C SER A 809 24.74 -58.55 58.51
N PRO A 810 24.60 -59.70 57.82
CA PRO A 810 25.60 -60.19 56.89
C PRO A 810 25.94 -59.18 55.77
N ASP A 811 24.99 -58.30 55.40
CA ASP A 811 25.15 -57.34 54.29
C ASP A 811 26.14 -56.22 54.61
N THR A 812 26.15 -55.78 55.87
CA THR A 812 27.05 -54.73 56.38
C THR A 812 28.31 -55.32 57.03
N GLY A 813 28.27 -56.60 57.41
CA GLY A 813 29.31 -57.26 58.20
C GLY A 813 29.34 -56.81 59.68
N ALA A 814 28.39 -55.97 60.11
CA ALA A 814 28.32 -55.46 61.46
C ALA A 814 27.77 -56.52 62.43
N THR A 815 28.38 -56.61 63.63
CA THR A 815 27.94 -57.49 64.72
C THR A 815 27.10 -56.76 65.78
N LEU A 816 27.19 -55.43 65.83
CA LEU A 816 26.44 -54.55 66.71
C LEU A 816 25.72 -53.47 65.89
N GLY A 817 24.62 -52.94 66.44
CA GLY A 817 23.96 -51.78 65.87
C GLY A 817 24.84 -50.54 66.02
N SER A 818 24.92 -49.67 65.01
CA SER A 818 25.68 -48.43 65.10
C SER A 818 25.09 -47.28 64.31
N VAL A 819 25.42 -46.05 64.70
CA VAL A 819 25.05 -44.80 64.01
C VAL A 819 26.18 -43.78 64.15
N ASP A 820 26.56 -43.14 63.05
CA ASP A 820 27.50 -42.03 63.01
C ASP A 820 26.83 -40.75 63.52
N LEU A 821 27.54 -40.03 64.37
CA LEU A 821 27.10 -38.73 64.89
C LEU A 821 27.84 -37.63 64.15
N ARG A 822 27.07 -36.89 63.34
CA ARG A 822 27.58 -35.84 62.44
C ARG A 822 27.14 -34.46 62.91
N PRO A 823 27.90 -33.39 62.61
CA PRO A 823 27.48 -32.03 62.88
C PRO A 823 26.06 -31.72 62.39
N GLY A 824 25.26 -31.04 63.21
CA GLY A 824 23.85 -30.73 62.95
C GLY A 824 22.85 -31.73 63.57
N MET A 825 23.31 -32.92 63.95
CA MET A 825 22.52 -33.90 64.71
C MET A 825 22.39 -33.50 66.19
N ILE A 826 21.56 -34.25 66.92
CA ILE A 826 21.43 -34.16 68.38
C ILE A 826 21.63 -35.55 68.95
N LEU A 827 22.47 -35.69 69.97
CA LEU A 827 22.49 -36.86 70.82
C LEU A 827 21.58 -36.61 72.02
N ARG A 828 20.41 -37.25 72.04
CA ARG A 828 19.46 -37.17 73.15
C ARG A 828 19.74 -38.29 74.14
N VAL A 829 20.11 -37.96 75.37
CA VAL A 829 20.41 -38.94 76.42
C VAL A 829 19.39 -38.82 77.54
N ALA A 830 18.67 -39.91 77.81
CA ALA A 830 17.89 -40.05 79.04
C ALA A 830 18.81 -40.62 80.12
N ALA A 831 19.28 -39.75 81.02
CA ALA A 831 20.16 -40.18 82.12
C ALA A 831 19.37 -41.03 83.12
N SER A 832 20.03 -42.02 83.74
CA SER A 832 19.46 -42.77 84.87
C SER A 832 20.05 -42.23 86.18
N PRO A 833 19.28 -41.52 87.03
CA PRO A 833 19.76 -41.16 88.35
C PRO A 833 19.94 -42.42 89.20
N PHE A 834 21.07 -42.50 89.91
CA PHE A 834 21.30 -43.51 90.93
C PHE A 834 20.65 -43.04 92.24
N GLN A 835 19.70 -43.83 92.78
CA GLN A 835 19.27 -43.68 94.17
C GLN A 835 19.72 -44.93 94.92
N THR A 836 20.47 -44.74 96.00
CA THR A 836 21.04 -45.82 96.83
C THR A 836 19.91 -46.66 97.42
N ILE A 837 19.85 -47.98 97.14
CA ILE A 837 18.92 -48.92 97.79
C ILE A 837 19.70 -50.02 98.53
N SER A 838 20.10 -49.78 99.78
CA SER A 838 20.52 -50.77 100.80
C SER A 838 21.48 -50.16 101.86
N SER A 839 21.47 -50.75 103.05
CA SER A 839 22.23 -50.40 104.25
C SER A 839 23.56 -51.14 104.40
N THR A 840 24.03 -51.90 103.40
CA THR A 840 25.34 -52.58 103.43
C THR A 840 26.19 -52.30 102.20
N ALA A 841 27.47 -51.96 102.43
CA ALA A 841 28.37 -51.33 101.47
C ALA A 841 28.98 -52.27 100.39
N SER A 842 28.71 -53.58 100.44
CA SER A 842 29.19 -54.56 99.45
C SER A 842 28.23 -54.77 98.28
N ASP A 843 26.92 -54.59 98.49
CA ASP A 843 25.88 -55.08 97.56
C ASP A 843 25.33 -53.99 96.63
N LEU A 844 25.82 -52.76 96.77
CA LEU A 844 25.28 -51.56 96.11
C LEU A 844 26.24 -50.84 95.18
N LYS A 845 27.50 -51.26 95.11
CA LYS A 845 28.55 -50.50 94.38
C LYS A 845 28.41 -50.54 92.86
N TRP A 846 27.45 -51.31 92.32
CA TRP A 846 27.39 -51.61 90.90
C TRP A 846 25.95 -51.91 90.44
N SER A 847 24.89 -51.13 90.63
CA SER A 847 23.59 -51.46 89.95
C SER A 847 23.46 -50.72 88.62
N ASN A 848 22.85 -51.32 87.58
CA ASN A 848 22.64 -50.66 86.27
C ASN A 848 21.60 -49.49 86.28
N GLY A 849 20.88 -49.24 87.37
CA GLY A 849 20.01 -48.05 87.56
C GLY A 849 18.51 -48.35 87.63
N TYR A 850 17.71 -47.49 88.28
CA TYR A 850 16.33 -47.81 88.73
C TYR A 850 15.23 -46.75 88.44
N VAL A 851 15.53 -45.53 88.00
CA VAL A 851 14.51 -44.46 87.83
C VAL A 851 14.70 -43.69 86.51
N ALA A 852 13.60 -43.21 85.90
CA ALA A 852 13.63 -42.30 84.75
C ALA A 852 14.22 -40.94 85.14
N GLY A 853 15.31 -40.52 84.49
CA GLY A 853 15.93 -39.20 84.69
C GLY A 853 15.56 -38.18 83.63
N PRO A 854 16.09 -36.95 83.76
CA PRO A 854 15.91 -35.91 82.76
C PRO A 854 16.51 -36.36 81.42
N THR A 855 15.87 -35.92 80.35
CA THR A 855 16.40 -36.05 78.99
C THR A 855 17.23 -34.80 78.67
N VAL A 856 18.46 -35.00 78.21
CA VAL A 856 19.36 -33.93 77.80
C VAL A 856 19.64 -34.08 76.30
N ASP A 857 19.56 -32.96 75.57
CA ASP A 857 19.87 -32.88 74.16
C ASP A 857 21.25 -32.26 73.98
N TYR A 858 22.22 -33.05 73.51
CA TYR A 858 23.56 -32.60 73.20
C TYR A 858 23.67 -32.29 71.69
N PRO A 859 23.81 -31.02 71.28
CA PRO A 859 23.98 -30.68 69.86
C PRO A 859 25.33 -31.18 69.36
N VAL A 860 25.32 -32.05 68.35
CA VAL A 860 26.57 -32.44 67.69
C VAL A 860 26.99 -31.27 66.80
N GLY A 861 28.09 -30.61 67.19
CA GLY A 861 28.61 -29.41 66.55
C GLY A 861 29.91 -29.66 65.81
N GLN A 862 30.39 -28.61 65.16
CA GLN A 862 31.72 -28.56 64.54
C GLN A 862 32.52 -27.42 65.17
N PHE A 863 33.81 -27.62 65.36
CA PHE A 863 34.71 -26.54 65.77
C PHE A 863 36.03 -26.60 65.01
N VAL A 864 36.69 -25.46 64.93
CA VAL A 864 37.96 -25.27 64.23
C VAL A 864 39.03 -25.03 65.28
N ASP A 865 40.05 -25.87 65.29
CA ASP A 865 41.19 -25.68 66.19
C ASP A 865 42.14 -24.58 65.68
N SER A 866 43.14 -24.23 66.49
CA SER A 866 44.13 -23.19 66.14
C SER A 866 44.99 -23.51 64.91
N SER A 867 44.96 -24.76 64.41
CA SER A 867 45.63 -25.19 63.19
C SER A 867 44.75 -25.08 61.93
N GLY A 868 43.49 -24.65 62.10
CA GLY A 868 42.48 -24.66 61.03
C GLY A 868 41.90 -26.05 60.76
N SER A 869 42.19 -27.05 61.60
CA SER A 869 41.63 -28.39 61.45
C SER A 869 40.21 -28.42 62.02
N ILE A 870 39.30 -29.03 61.27
CA ILE A 870 37.90 -29.19 61.65
C ILE A 870 37.73 -30.48 62.44
N SER A 871 37.14 -30.39 63.63
CA SER A 871 36.75 -31.54 64.46
C SER A 871 35.25 -31.48 64.81
N THR A 872 34.67 -32.64 65.12
CA THR A 872 33.31 -32.74 65.62
C THR A 872 33.33 -32.57 67.15
N GLY A 873 32.28 -31.99 67.73
CA GLY A 873 32.14 -31.80 69.18
C GLY A 873 30.69 -31.89 69.67
N TRP A 874 30.47 -31.74 70.97
CA TRP A 874 29.18 -31.94 71.65
C TRP A 874 28.47 -30.65 72.07
N ASP A 875 29.23 -29.55 72.04
CA ASP A 875 28.86 -28.18 72.38
C ASP A 875 29.90 -27.21 71.79
N SER A 876 29.46 -26.21 71.03
CA SER A 876 30.38 -25.28 70.36
C SER A 876 31.11 -24.36 71.34
N PHE A 877 30.49 -24.03 72.48
CA PHE A 877 31.07 -23.13 73.48
C PHE A 877 32.15 -23.84 74.30
N ILE A 878 31.85 -25.02 74.85
CA ILE A 878 32.83 -25.87 75.56
C ILE A 878 33.97 -26.25 74.61
N GLY A 879 33.67 -26.58 73.35
CA GLY A 879 34.69 -26.85 72.34
C GLY A 879 35.66 -25.70 72.15
N GLN A 880 35.17 -24.45 72.09
CA GLN A 880 36.01 -23.26 72.01
C GLN A 880 36.84 -23.04 73.28
N LEU A 881 36.28 -23.28 74.46
CA LEU A 881 37.01 -23.18 75.73
C LEU A 881 38.17 -24.18 75.79
N VAL A 882 37.94 -25.41 75.33
CA VAL A 882 38.95 -26.47 75.30
C VAL A 882 40.00 -26.21 74.23
N SER A 883 39.59 -25.83 73.01
CA SER A 883 40.53 -25.49 71.92
C SER A 883 41.34 -24.24 72.21
N GLY A 884 40.78 -23.28 72.94
CA GLY A 884 41.45 -22.05 73.39
C GLY A 884 42.31 -22.24 74.64
N GLY A 885 42.33 -23.43 75.24
CA GLY A 885 43.10 -23.74 76.46
C GLY A 885 42.51 -23.18 77.76
N ALA A 886 41.29 -22.64 77.73
CA ALA A 886 40.60 -22.11 78.91
C ALA A 886 39.97 -23.21 79.79
N LEU A 887 39.75 -24.41 79.25
CA LEU A 887 39.24 -25.58 79.96
C LEU A 887 40.07 -26.82 79.60
N SER A 888 40.47 -27.61 80.60
CA SER A 888 41.14 -28.90 80.41
C SER A 888 40.31 -30.00 81.05
N VAL A 889 40.08 -31.10 80.31
CA VAL A 889 39.29 -32.25 80.76
C VAL A 889 40.22 -33.47 80.85
N ASN A 890 40.31 -34.06 82.03
CA ASN A 890 41.10 -35.26 82.26
C ASN A 890 40.43 -36.47 81.60
N PRO A 891 41.21 -37.40 81.01
CA PRO A 891 40.64 -38.62 80.44
C PRO A 891 39.97 -39.49 81.52
N PRO A 892 38.85 -40.17 81.20
CA PRO A 892 38.24 -41.11 82.11
C PRO A 892 39.18 -42.29 82.42
N PRO A 893 39.04 -42.96 83.58
CA PRO A 893 39.90 -44.10 83.93
C PRO A 893 39.83 -45.20 82.87
N SER A 894 40.97 -45.62 82.32
CA SER A 894 41.04 -46.77 81.41
C SER A 894 40.83 -48.07 82.19
N HIS A 895 39.96 -48.96 81.69
CA HIS A 895 39.69 -50.25 82.34
C HIS A 895 40.78 -51.30 82.04
N ASP A 896 41.54 -51.13 80.94
CA ASP A 896 42.64 -51.99 80.53
C ASP A 896 43.65 -51.28 79.58
N SER A 897 44.59 -52.04 79.00
CA SER A 897 45.57 -51.54 78.01
C SER A 897 45.00 -51.35 76.60
N THR A 898 43.69 -51.54 76.38
CA THR A 898 43.05 -51.50 75.05
C THR A 898 42.34 -50.17 74.75
N GLN A 899 42.54 -49.12 75.57
CA GLN A 899 41.88 -47.81 75.45
C GLN A 899 40.35 -47.83 75.69
N GLN A 900 39.85 -48.84 76.42
CA GLN A 900 38.48 -48.83 76.93
C GLN A 900 38.36 -47.82 78.08
N MET A 901 37.92 -46.59 77.78
CA MET A 901 37.80 -45.56 78.80
C MET A 901 36.48 -45.68 79.56
N GLY A 902 36.55 -45.43 80.86
CA GLY A 902 35.42 -45.57 81.79
C GLY A 902 34.25 -44.65 81.45
N GLY A 903 33.06 -45.00 81.93
CA GLY A 903 31.86 -44.28 81.49
C GLY A 903 31.77 -42.83 81.94
N VAL A 904 31.11 -42.02 81.12
CA VAL A 904 30.95 -40.56 81.20
C VAL A 904 29.71 -40.17 82.01
N ALA A 905 29.78 -39.04 82.73
CA ALA A 905 28.69 -38.49 83.52
C ALA A 905 27.93 -37.39 82.78
N ASP A 906 28.61 -36.57 81.96
CA ASP A 906 28.00 -35.52 81.13
C ASP A 906 28.81 -35.28 79.83
N ALA A 907 28.28 -34.50 78.88
CA ALA A 907 28.95 -34.23 77.60
C ALA A 907 30.29 -33.47 77.75
N ALA A 908 30.50 -32.73 78.85
CA ALA A 908 31.79 -32.12 79.16
C ALA A 908 32.90 -33.17 79.31
N ASP A 909 32.58 -34.38 79.80
CA ASP A 909 33.54 -35.48 79.96
C ASP A 909 34.01 -36.04 78.61
N LEU A 910 33.37 -35.67 77.50
CA LEU A 910 33.75 -36.10 76.14
C LEU A 910 34.80 -35.17 75.50
N TYR A 911 35.30 -34.16 76.22
CA TYR A 911 36.29 -33.20 75.71
C TYR A 911 37.74 -33.48 76.13
N PHE A 912 38.06 -34.67 76.65
CA PHE A 912 39.46 -35.01 76.90
C PHE A 912 40.25 -35.11 75.57
N PRO A 913 41.56 -34.80 75.57
CA PRO A 913 42.31 -34.58 74.33
C PRO A 913 42.23 -35.71 73.29
N ALA A 914 42.21 -36.97 73.72
CA ALA A 914 42.14 -38.11 72.81
C ALA A 914 40.74 -38.34 72.20
N PHE A 915 39.68 -37.76 72.77
CA PHE A 915 38.31 -37.91 72.27
C PHE A 915 37.90 -36.82 71.29
N ILE A 916 38.67 -35.75 71.16
CA ILE A 916 38.44 -34.69 70.19
C ILE A 916 38.84 -35.22 68.81
N ALA A 917 37.85 -35.67 68.05
CA ALA A 917 38.07 -36.33 66.78
C ALA A 917 37.00 -35.91 65.75
N PRO A 918 37.31 -35.96 64.44
CA PRO A 918 36.36 -35.57 63.41
C PRO A 918 35.21 -36.58 63.23
N PHE A 919 35.42 -37.86 63.56
CA PHE A 919 34.43 -38.91 63.34
C PHE A 919 33.96 -39.53 64.66
N TYR A 920 32.65 -39.58 64.87
CA TYR A 920 32.03 -40.26 66.01
C TYR A 920 31.03 -41.32 65.56
N ARG A 921 31.03 -42.47 66.25
CA ARG A 921 30.03 -43.52 66.07
C ARG A 921 29.51 -44.01 67.41
N LEU A 922 28.20 -44.00 67.57
CA LEU A 922 27.51 -44.61 68.69
C LEU A 922 27.18 -46.06 68.35
N PHE A 923 27.66 -46.99 69.17
CA PHE A 923 27.35 -48.41 69.12
C PHE A 923 26.27 -48.73 70.15
N SER A 924 25.28 -49.51 69.73
CA SER A 924 24.24 -50.08 70.58
C SER A 924 24.66 -51.47 71.06
N PRO A 925 24.46 -51.80 72.35
CA PRO A 925 24.61 -53.18 72.79
C PRO A 925 23.51 -54.04 72.17
N SER A 926 23.77 -55.34 72.02
CA SER A 926 22.78 -56.31 71.52
C SER A 926 21.68 -56.63 72.53
N ALA A 927 21.92 -56.34 73.81
CA ALA A 927 20.95 -56.47 74.90
C ALA A 927 21.28 -55.48 76.03
N LEU A 928 20.25 -55.00 76.73
CA LEU A 928 20.41 -54.21 77.96
C LEU A 928 20.39 -55.13 79.18
N ALA A 929 21.34 -54.94 80.10
CA ALA A 929 21.36 -55.65 81.38
C ALA A 929 20.14 -55.34 82.25
N SER A 930 19.77 -56.24 83.16
CA SER A 930 18.69 -55.99 84.11
C SER A 930 19.02 -54.79 84.99
N ALA A 931 17.99 -54.05 85.40
CA ALA A 931 18.11 -52.91 86.32
C ALA A 931 18.76 -53.31 87.66
N SER A 932 18.60 -54.57 88.06
CA SER A 932 19.15 -55.16 89.28
C SER A 932 20.54 -55.79 89.13
N ASP A 933 21.06 -55.91 87.91
CA ASP A 933 22.34 -56.58 87.68
C ASP A 933 23.52 -55.68 88.08
N PRO A 934 24.68 -56.30 88.44
CA PRO A 934 25.95 -55.62 88.53
C PRO A 934 26.23 -54.70 87.32
N ALA A 935 26.80 -53.53 87.57
CA ALA A 935 27.10 -52.52 86.58
C ALA A 935 28.20 -53.06 85.67
N ILE A 936 27.86 -53.17 84.39
CA ILE A 936 28.76 -53.76 83.42
C ILE A 936 29.76 -52.70 82.96
N THR A 937 31.05 -53.03 82.98
CA THR A 937 32.14 -52.13 82.60
C THR A 937 32.68 -52.38 81.19
N THR A 938 32.17 -53.39 80.48
CA THR A 938 32.55 -53.71 79.09
C THR A 938 31.79 -52.85 78.09
N THR A 939 32.47 -52.42 77.03
CA THR A 939 31.93 -51.51 76.00
C THR A 939 30.88 -52.17 75.10
N THR A 940 30.96 -53.48 74.85
CA THR A 940 29.99 -54.23 74.02
C THR A 940 28.62 -54.40 74.67
N ASN A 941 28.54 -54.22 75.99
CA ASN A 941 27.33 -54.36 76.79
C ASN A 941 26.69 -53.03 77.20
N ASN A 942 27.34 -51.91 76.85
CA ASN A 942 26.82 -50.57 77.08
C ASN A 942 26.66 -49.85 75.75
N PHE A 943 25.87 -48.77 75.74
CA PHE A 943 25.94 -47.84 74.62
C PHE A 943 27.31 -47.17 74.63
N THR A 944 28.07 -47.36 73.55
CA THR A 944 29.47 -46.93 73.50
C THR A 944 29.70 -45.99 72.33
N LEU A 945 30.28 -44.84 72.62
CA LEU A 945 30.67 -43.84 71.65
C LEU A 945 32.16 -44.02 71.32
N ALA A 946 32.48 -44.16 70.04
CA ALA A 946 33.85 -44.20 69.53
C ALA A 946 34.21 -42.90 68.83
N ALA A 947 35.44 -42.43 69.05
CA ALA A 947 36.01 -41.22 68.46
C ALA A 947 37.22 -41.59 67.59
N ALA A 948 37.21 -41.26 66.30
CA ALA A 948 38.25 -41.67 65.36
C ALA A 948 38.84 -40.49 64.60
N ALA A 949 40.17 -40.48 64.49
CA ALA A 949 40.93 -39.44 63.77
C ALA A 949 40.76 -39.53 62.23
N SER A 950 40.34 -40.68 61.72
CA SER A 950 40.18 -40.97 60.29
C SER A 950 38.96 -41.86 60.03
N PHE A 951 38.38 -41.78 58.83
CA PHE A 951 37.27 -42.63 58.41
C PHE A 951 37.70 -44.09 58.36
N THR A 952 38.93 -44.37 57.92
CA THR A 952 39.51 -45.72 57.91
C THR A 952 39.60 -46.32 59.32
N ALA A 953 40.01 -45.52 60.31
CA ALA A 953 40.07 -45.98 61.71
C ALA A 953 38.67 -46.22 62.29
N LEU A 954 37.70 -45.34 61.99
CA LEU A 954 36.31 -45.54 62.41
C LEU A 954 35.72 -46.83 61.82
N ASN A 955 35.92 -47.06 60.53
CA ASN A 955 35.35 -48.22 59.85
C ASN A 955 35.98 -49.54 60.30
N SER A 956 37.25 -49.50 60.73
CA SER A 956 37.94 -50.65 61.33
C SER A 956 37.41 -51.01 62.73
N ALA A 957 36.79 -50.06 63.44
CA ALA A 957 36.20 -50.26 64.77
C ALA A 957 34.77 -50.85 64.76
N SER A 958 34.22 -51.17 63.58
CA SER A 958 32.80 -51.56 63.38
C SER A 958 32.33 -52.84 64.10
N ASN A 959 33.23 -53.70 64.58
CA ASN A 959 32.87 -55.01 65.13
C ASN A 959 33.10 -55.18 66.65
N VAL A 960 33.93 -54.34 67.27
CA VAL A 960 34.16 -54.29 68.72
C VAL A 960 34.51 -52.86 69.13
N PRO A 961 33.70 -52.17 69.96
CA PRO A 961 34.02 -50.83 70.42
C PRO A 961 35.26 -50.84 71.34
N GLY A 962 36.32 -50.12 70.97
CA GLY A 962 37.49 -49.86 71.84
C GLY A 962 38.74 -50.70 71.58
N GLY A 963 39.12 -50.89 70.31
CA GLY A 963 40.39 -51.54 69.94
C GLY A 963 41.50 -50.57 69.52
N THR A 964 41.27 -49.78 68.47
CA THR A 964 42.26 -48.85 67.86
C THR A 964 41.85 -47.37 67.94
N VAL A 965 40.70 -47.09 68.55
CA VAL A 965 40.11 -45.76 68.66
C VAL A 965 39.63 -45.53 70.10
N PRO A 966 39.78 -44.31 70.65
CA PRO A 966 39.23 -43.94 71.95
C PRO A 966 37.72 -44.17 72.02
N VAL A 967 37.26 -44.75 73.12
CA VAL A 967 35.83 -45.00 73.38
C VAL A 967 35.40 -44.50 74.75
N ALA A 968 34.14 -44.07 74.85
CA ALA A 968 33.47 -43.72 76.09
C ALA A 968 32.07 -44.33 76.10
N PHE A 969 31.65 -44.96 77.20
CA PHE A 969 30.32 -45.57 77.29
C PHE A 969 29.40 -44.86 78.27
N PHE A 970 28.10 -44.90 77.99
CA PHE A 970 27.08 -44.40 78.90
C PHE A 970 26.80 -45.46 79.96
N ARG A 971 26.99 -45.12 81.24
CA ARG A 971 26.82 -46.08 82.34
C ARG A 971 25.34 -46.38 82.61
N GLY A 972 25.05 -47.61 83.01
CA GLY A 972 23.73 -48.04 83.45
C GLY A 972 22.71 -48.14 82.31
N ARG A 973 21.43 -47.92 82.61
CA ARG A 973 20.32 -47.98 81.64
C ARG A 973 20.08 -46.65 80.92
N ALA A 974 21.11 -45.82 80.76
CA ALA A 974 21.02 -44.63 79.93
C ALA A 974 20.75 -45.04 78.48
N VAL A 975 19.77 -44.39 77.83
CA VAL A 975 19.39 -44.70 76.44
C VAL A 975 19.68 -43.46 75.57
N PRO A 976 20.86 -43.41 74.93
CA PRO A 976 21.16 -42.41 73.93
C PRO A 976 20.35 -42.65 72.64
N LYS A 977 19.87 -41.57 72.03
CA LYS A 977 19.17 -41.57 70.74
C LYS A 977 19.83 -40.55 69.83
N ALA A 978 20.22 -40.98 68.64
CA ALA A 978 20.59 -40.08 67.57
C ALA A 978 19.31 -39.42 67.01
N CYS A 979 19.28 -38.10 66.97
CA CYS A 979 18.14 -37.31 66.54
C CYS A 979 18.52 -36.29 65.45
N LEU A 980 17.50 -35.90 64.68
CA LEU A 980 17.56 -35.01 63.53
C LEU A 980 16.63 -33.82 63.74
N ARG A 981 16.97 -32.68 63.14
CA ARG A 981 16.08 -31.52 63.04
C ARG A 981 15.34 -31.55 61.71
N VAL A 982 14.02 -31.50 61.77
CA VAL A 982 13.10 -31.42 60.62
C VAL A 982 12.09 -30.30 60.86
N THR A 983 11.32 -29.91 59.85
CA THR A 983 10.20 -28.98 60.04
C THR A 983 8.88 -29.60 59.59
N LEU A 984 7.81 -29.31 60.33
CA LEU A 984 6.43 -29.58 59.92
C LEU A 984 5.67 -28.25 59.89
N ASP A 985 5.21 -27.82 58.71
CA ASP A 985 4.54 -26.53 58.49
C ASP A 985 5.33 -25.33 59.07
N GLY A 986 6.66 -25.36 58.92
CA GLY A 986 7.56 -24.34 59.47
C GLY A 986 7.89 -24.50 60.96
N THR A 987 7.25 -25.43 61.67
CA THR A 987 7.57 -25.72 63.09
C THR A 987 8.77 -26.65 63.18
N PRO A 988 9.89 -26.26 63.83
CA PRO A 988 11.04 -27.13 64.01
C PRO A 988 10.75 -28.26 65.00
N LEU A 989 11.12 -29.48 64.63
CA LEU A 989 10.93 -30.70 65.42
C LEU A 989 12.24 -31.47 65.52
N VAL A 990 12.47 -32.08 66.69
CA VAL A 990 13.60 -32.99 66.94
C VAL A 990 13.07 -34.43 66.99
N VAL A 991 13.46 -35.23 66.00
CA VAL A 991 12.95 -36.60 65.81
C VAL A 991 14.10 -37.61 65.77
N PRO A 992 13.93 -38.86 66.26
CA PRO A 992 14.96 -39.90 66.13
C PRO A 992 15.30 -40.21 64.66
N VAL A 993 16.55 -40.59 64.40
CA VAL A 993 16.96 -41.19 63.11
C VAL A 993 16.06 -42.40 62.82
N GLY A 994 15.57 -42.52 61.58
CA GLY A 994 14.59 -43.54 61.18
C GLY A 994 13.13 -43.06 61.23
N THR A 995 12.85 -41.85 61.72
CA THR A 995 11.49 -41.27 61.62
C THR A 995 11.11 -41.05 60.16
N THR A 996 9.92 -41.52 59.77
CA THR A 996 9.40 -41.40 58.40
C THR A 996 8.44 -40.22 58.24
N VAL A 997 8.11 -39.86 56.99
CA VAL A 997 7.04 -38.88 56.71
C VAL A 997 5.71 -39.32 57.34
N ALA A 998 5.37 -40.62 57.25
CA ALA A 998 4.18 -41.19 57.88
C ALA A 998 4.16 -40.96 59.40
N ASN A 999 5.29 -41.16 60.10
CA ASN A 999 5.37 -40.92 61.54
C ASN A 999 5.12 -39.45 61.89
N LEU A 1000 5.65 -38.52 61.08
CA LEU A 1000 5.48 -37.08 61.31
C LEU A 1000 4.03 -36.64 61.09
N LEU A 1001 3.38 -37.16 60.04
CA LEU A 1001 1.96 -36.91 59.78
C LEU A 1001 1.08 -37.54 60.86
N ALA A 1002 1.42 -38.74 61.35
CA ALA A 1002 0.72 -39.39 62.44
C ALA A 1002 0.80 -38.58 63.75
N LEU A 1003 1.98 -38.03 64.07
CA LEU A 1003 2.17 -37.12 65.22
C LEU A 1003 1.22 -35.92 65.15
N ALA A 1004 0.95 -35.42 63.95
CA ALA A 1004 0.06 -34.29 63.71
C ALA A 1004 -1.42 -34.68 63.52
N GLY A 1005 -1.77 -35.98 63.58
CA GLY A 1005 -3.13 -36.46 63.31
C GLY A 1005 -3.56 -36.34 61.84
N ARG A 1006 -2.60 -36.27 60.91
CA ARG A 1006 -2.81 -36.00 59.46
C ARG A 1006 -2.39 -37.18 58.56
N MET A 1007 -2.20 -38.35 59.13
CA MET A 1007 -1.80 -39.53 58.36
C MET A 1007 -2.95 -39.97 57.43
N PRO A 1008 -2.74 -40.00 56.10
CA PRO A 1008 -3.74 -40.54 55.19
C PRO A 1008 -3.83 -42.07 55.33
N VAL A 1009 -4.89 -42.66 54.78
CA VAL A 1009 -5.03 -44.12 54.71
C VAL A 1009 -3.83 -44.70 53.96
N PRO A 1010 -3.15 -45.75 54.48
CA PRO A 1010 -2.05 -46.41 53.79
C PRO A 1010 -2.54 -47.06 52.48
N ALA A 1011 -2.42 -46.33 51.37
CA ALA A 1011 -2.78 -46.77 50.04
C ALA A 1011 -1.69 -46.35 49.05
N ALA A 1012 -1.52 -47.11 47.97
CA ALA A 1012 -0.63 -46.76 46.87
C ALA A 1012 -1.33 -45.81 45.90
N LEU A 1013 -1.66 -44.64 46.41
CA LEU A 1013 -2.25 -43.55 45.65
C LEU A 1013 -1.38 -42.30 45.83
N PRO A 1014 -1.31 -41.43 44.81
CA PRO A 1014 -0.76 -40.09 44.95
C PRO A 1014 -1.30 -39.39 46.21
N VAL A 1015 -0.40 -38.89 47.04
CA VAL A 1015 -0.75 -38.16 48.26
C VAL A 1015 -0.70 -36.66 47.96
N HIS A 1016 -1.86 -36.11 47.60
CA HIS A 1016 -2.00 -34.66 47.44
C HIS A 1016 -2.04 -33.95 48.79
N GLY A 1017 -1.60 -32.69 48.79
CA GLY A 1017 -1.60 -31.83 49.97
C GLY A 1017 -0.48 -32.08 50.98
N VAL A 1018 0.46 -32.98 50.68
CA VAL A 1018 1.71 -33.16 51.42
C VAL A 1018 2.88 -32.89 50.48
N ARG A 1019 3.72 -31.91 50.81
CA ARG A 1019 4.93 -31.57 50.08
C ARG A 1019 6.12 -31.74 51.00
N VAL A 1020 7.10 -32.54 50.57
CA VAL A 1020 8.36 -32.70 51.29
C VAL A 1020 9.47 -32.04 50.50
N LEU A 1021 10.19 -31.12 51.12
CA LEU A 1021 11.40 -30.52 50.56
C LEU A 1021 12.60 -31.15 51.24
N ARG A 1022 13.44 -31.82 50.44
CA ARG A 1022 14.68 -32.43 50.88
C ARG A 1022 15.85 -31.54 50.47
N GLY A 1023 16.58 -31.03 51.47
CA GLY A 1023 17.80 -30.27 51.22
C GLY A 1023 18.83 -31.12 50.50
N LEU A 1024 19.60 -30.51 49.60
CA LEU A 1024 20.66 -31.17 48.83
C LEU A 1024 22.00 -31.23 49.59
N GLY A 1025 22.13 -30.51 50.70
CA GLY A 1025 23.37 -30.50 51.49
C GLY A 1025 24.58 -30.08 50.65
N ALA A 1026 25.66 -30.86 50.72
CA ALA A 1026 26.88 -30.66 49.93
C ALA A 1026 26.76 -31.07 48.44
N ALA A 1027 25.62 -31.60 47.98
CA ALA A 1027 25.43 -31.98 46.60
C ALA A 1027 25.17 -30.77 45.69
N VAL A 1028 26.15 -30.43 44.84
CA VAL A 1028 26.03 -29.41 43.80
C VAL A 1028 26.02 -30.09 42.44
N LEU A 1029 24.99 -29.84 41.63
CA LEU A 1029 24.78 -30.53 40.34
C LEU A 1029 25.05 -29.64 39.13
N ASP A 1030 25.39 -28.37 39.36
CA ASP A 1030 25.75 -27.37 38.35
C ASP A 1030 27.09 -26.73 38.76
N PRO A 1031 28.14 -26.81 37.92
CA PRO A 1031 29.47 -26.28 38.28
C PRO A 1031 29.50 -24.75 38.41
N THR A 1032 28.45 -24.06 37.96
CA THR A 1032 28.29 -22.61 38.02
C THR A 1032 27.37 -22.14 39.14
N ALA A 1033 26.74 -23.08 39.88
CA ALA A 1033 25.85 -22.74 40.97
C ALA A 1033 26.58 -21.97 42.08
N ALA A 1034 26.01 -20.86 42.52
CA ALA A 1034 26.49 -20.18 43.71
C ALA A 1034 26.44 -21.14 44.92
N LEU A 1035 27.37 -20.98 45.85
CA LEU A 1035 27.34 -21.71 47.13
C LEU A 1035 26.01 -21.40 47.84
N GLY A 1036 25.18 -22.42 48.04
CA GLY A 1036 23.84 -22.24 48.60
C GLY A 1036 23.19 -23.55 49.03
N THR A 1037 22.14 -23.44 49.84
CA THR A 1037 21.37 -24.57 50.39
C THR A 1037 20.16 -24.86 49.50
N GLY A 1038 20.39 -25.53 48.37
CA GLY A 1038 19.29 -25.99 47.49
C GLY A 1038 18.45 -27.09 48.14
N ALA A 1039 17.20 -27.24 47.70
CA ALA A 1039 16.33 -28.34 48.09
C ALA A 1039 15.48 -28.79 46.90
N TRP A 1040 15.22 -30.08 46.81
CA TRP A 1040 14.31 -30.66 45.80
C TRP A 1040 13.04 -31.18 46.46
N PRO A 1041 11.90 -31.10 45.76
CA PRO A 1041 10.68 -31.75 46.20
C PRO A 1041 10.84 -33.27 46.12
N LEU A 1042 10.27 -33.98 47.10
CA LEU A 1042 9.98 -35.40 47.01
C LEU A 1042 8.51 -35.56 46.60
N ARG A 1043 8.28 -36.13 45.41
CA ARG A 1043 6.96 -36.18 44.77
C ARG A 1043 6.13 -37.36 45.29
N LEU A 1044 5.54 -37.19 46.46
CA LEU A 1044 4.56 -38.13 47.02
C LEU A 1044 3.21 -38.09 46.28
N ASP A 1045 3.02 -37.07 45.45
CA ASP A 1045 1.89 -36.85 44.55
C ASP A 1045 2.13 -37.42 43.14
N TRP A 1046 3.28 -38.03 42.87
CA TRP A 1046 3.58 -38.62 41.57
C TRP A 1046 2.59 -39.75 41.24
N SER A 1047 2.17 -39.83 39.98
CA SER A 1047 1.31 -40.88 39.46
C SER A 1047 2.11 -42.17 39.26
N GLY A 1048 1.49 -43.32 39.55
CA GLY A 1048 2.14 -44.62 39.43
C GLY A 1048 3.03 -45.02 40.61
N LEU A 1049 2.85 -44.41 41.79
CA LEU A 1049 3.56 -44.83 43.00
C LEU A 1049 3.21 -46.26 43.44
N GLY A 1050 4.20 -46.99 43.95
CA GLY A 1050 4.07 -48.41 44.30
C GLY A 1050 3.36 -48.67 45.63
N ASN A 1051 2.68 -49.81 45.73
CA ASN A 1051 2.39 -50.46 47.01
C ASN A 1051 3.48 -51.47 47.29
N TYR A 1052 4.25 -51.27 48.34
CA TYR A 1052 5.44 -52.07 48.56
C TYR A 1052 5.13 -53.40 49.25
N ALA A 1053 4.22 -53.40 50.22
CA ALA A 1053 3.71 -54.53 50.99
C ALA A 1053 2.65 -54.02 52.00
N PRO A 1054 1.89 -54.87 52.74
CA PRO A 1054 1.00 -54.39 53.80
C PRO A 1054 1.72 -53.44 54.77
N GLY A 1055 1.26 -52.18 54.83
CA GLY A 1055 1.81 -51.15 55.71
C GLY A 1055 2.96 -50.31 55.17
N TRP A 1056 3.60 -50.68 54.05
CA TRP A 1056 4.69 -49.90 53.43
C TRP A 1056 4.19 -49.12 52.21
N THR A 1057 4.27 -47.80 52.29
CA THR A 1057 3.86 -46.84 51.25
C THR A 1057 4.99 -45.85 50.98
N PRO A 1058 4.90 -44.98 49.96
CA PRO A 1058 5.87 -43.90 49.76
C PRO A 1058 6.07 -43.00 51.01
N LEU A 1059 5.09 -42.93 51.91
CA LEU A 1059 5.20 -42.19 53.17
C LEU A 1059 6.14 -42.85 54.20
N ALA A 1060 6.53 -44.11 53.98
CA ALA A 1060 7.54 -44.79 54.79
C ALA A 1060 8.97 -44.31 54.48
N VAL A 1061 9.13 -43.32 53.58
CA VAL A 1061 10.42 -42.71 53.32
C VAL A 1061 11.02 -42.08 54.60
N PRO A 1062 12.26 -42.42 54.97
CA PRO A 1062 12.91 -41.82 56.13
C PRO A 1062 13.23 -40.34 55.90
N LEU A 1063 13.12 -39.55 56.97
CA LEU A 1063 13.48 -38.14 56.99
C LEU A 1063 14.99 -37.96 57.13
N LEU A 1064 15.53 -36.97 56.42
CA LEU A 1064 16.91 -36.52 56.53
C LEU A 1064 17.01 -35.18 57.30
N PRO A 1065 18.19 -34.77 57.80
CA PRO A 1065 18.31 -33.48 58.47
C PRO A 1065 17.95 -32.36 57.51
N GLY A 1066 17.13 -31.42 58.00
CA GLY A 1066 16.66 -30.27 57.23
C GLY A 1066 15.47 -30.55 56.32
N ASP A 1067 14.93 -31.79 56.29
CA ASP A 1067 13.71 -32.06 55.55
C ASP A 1067 12.55 -31.19 56.09
N ALA A 1068 11.82 -30.57 55.18
CA ALA A 1068 10.65 -29.76 55.48
C ALA A 1068 9.39 -30.42 54.94
N VAL A 1069 8.54 -30.89 55.83
CA VAL A 1069 7.22 -31.44 55.50
C VAL A 1069 6.21 -30.31 55.62
N ILE A 1070 5.55 -30.00 54.51
CA ILE A 1070 4.56 -28.96 54.40
C ILE A 1070 3.25 -29.63 54.05
N THR A 1071 2.22 -29.33 54.80
CA THR A 1071 0.86 -29.78 54.53
C THR A 1071 0.01 -28.58 54.17
N THR A 1072 -0.78 -28.69 53.11
CA THR A 1072 -1.84 -27.73 52.84
C THR A 1072 -3.02 -28.15 53.70
N GLN A 1073 -3.38 -27.35 54.71
CA GLN A 1073 -4.66 -27.57 55.38
C GLN A 1073 -5.77 -27.45 54.32
N PRO A 1074 -6.73 -28.40 54.27
CA PRO A 1074 -7.90 -28.27 53.43
C PRO A 1074 -8.73 -27.02 53.80
#